data_AF-A0AAJ4YBP0-F1
#
_entry.id   AF-A0AAJ4YBP0-F1
#
_cell.length_a   1.000
_cell.length_b   1.000
_cell.length_c   1.000
_cell.angle_alpha   90.00
_cell.angle_beta   90.00
_cell.angle_gamma   90.00
#
_symmetry.space_group_name_H-M   'P 1'
#
loop_
_entity.id
_entity.type
_entity.pdbx_description
1 polymer ?
#
loop_
_entity_poly.entity_id
_entity_poly.type
_entity_poly.pdbx_seq_one_letter_code
_entity_poly.pdbx_strand_id
1 'polypeptide(L)'
;MNRWVGIVSLRETAPPTPLHRIALAIDAARNRTSYQLAGQTVSYARMRSALRTLGQEHARHHEWERYAYCVDLAGDFFDGGHPPTGLPSWLANELQNLLDGSSGTPPTGGRRAQAALRRTVSRPADHRAASTRRGRNTPPEAARLARPARSAPPVTGQRLSPEPVRPYSRAERRLDVHDVTYPALCEPPVSLVGTYGQEVRETVGKAVHGWDAGPEVTAWLGLAAEHRSHLYESHHADQVTPHVLGLLDRLGATALDVILLDAYARWATPRKAGEQSSEHARRRAAADLALGAWATKHGLVRMGAGEAQQPARSVFEGVARQILGVLSLCGEHEIARRLVAFVWPDLDRPSAETGADPVTLAHTAFHKEGLTYDYDEEGPDHRKVFRAAVRTGTGRTAEGTGQSKKAARAAAARALLDAYPQVAAAAGVERKAAPATLPAASPLPYAQPGNRHRDAVSDLAAMFELGHRADGLLAQALTHASWVHENQAAATAARQRDNHLLAHHGSHVVDHLAAHVRVRQALAHGLTPDEDEARILTASDDDTARLGATLQLAEGLLTSRGEGGQGRTAVSDATQAVVAAAWRVHGPRLLGRRPAVLDDWLSGLEHQHDPVTVLAAMATTYGIDHEYTYDVSGPDHLKSFTATIGLRDARGRVHRWTERLPGTPGKPEAKKATAAAVLDILATPVNGVVDDLPTPERDLLVFLLRAQLDGLGRPTERQRARMLTRGDLGTDLLTTGDSEAFLAWAERVRPLLGPDDTAVPEALRELYRKVLDDTRIGPGSLLRRMAADPGLDAASVVRRNAADAVRRALSSGPQAASVRDVVQDWWRDQAPATGVTIRDDMRQEVFLPLPVHLGALDETLTWCSEAVEAADTRIDVELTVQDGTLHVWLGLDRVDVRAACDDFARLLSHTLPYIDCLVGDDHVLLRLHGDLDTAPLYSLAAAGMDAYVSGPLDQRRPTGEAADGPMGVQDEQPYS
;
A
#
# COMPACT_ATOMS: atom_id res chain seq x y z
N MET A 1 17.14 40.85 15.94
CA MET A 1 18.06 39.92 15.24
C MET A 1 17.20 39.19 14.23
N ASN A 2 17.15 39.72 13.02
CA ASN A 2 15.95 39.60 12.18
C ASN A 2 15.80 38.18 11.64
N ARG A 3 14.56 37.68 11.56
CA ARG A 3 14.26 36.27 11.24
C ARG A 3 14.63 35.85 9.81
N TRP A 4 15.00 36.82 8.96
CA TRP A 4 15.10 36.73 7.50
C TRP A 4 16.50 36.96 6.90
N VAL A 5 17.53 37.15 7.74
CA VAL A 5 18.88 37.53 7.27
C VAL A 5 19.49 36.44 6.36
N GLY A 6 19.50 36.70 5.05
CA GLY A 6 20.13 35.88 4.02
C GLY A 6 19.19 35.14 3.05
N ILE A 7 17.87 35.24 3.22
CA ILE A 7 16.91 34.42 2.45
C ILE A 7 16.58 34.99 1.05
N VAL A 8 16.66 36.30 0.87
CA VAL A 8 16.09 37.07 -0.27
C VAL A 8 16.78 36.83 -1.64
N SER A 9 17.67 35.83 -1.80
CA SER A 9 18.37 35.55 -3.09
C SER A 9 18.97 34.13 -3.23
N LEU A 10 18.25 33.04 -2.94
CA LEU A 10 18.74 31.67 -3.21
C LEU A 10 17.70 30.71 -3.82
N ARG A 11 17.86 30.47 -5.14
CA ARG A 11 17.60 29.26 -5.97
C ARG A 11 16.41 28.31 -5.72
N GLU A 12 15.74 28.03 -6.84
CA GLU A 12 15.32 26.71 -7.37
C GLU A 12 14.49 25.77 -6.47
N THR A 13 13.28 25.44 -6.93
CA THR A 13 12.26 24.66 -6.21
C THR A 13 12.74 23.26 -5.83
N ALA A 14 12.80 22.99 -4.52
CA ALA A 14 12.87 21.62 -3.99
C ALA A 14 11.60 20.82 -4.36
N PRO A 15 11.69 19.49 -4.52
CA PRO A 15 10.52 18.67 -4.81
C PRO A 15 9.52 18.64 -3.63
N PRO A 16 8.21 18.58 -3.88
CA PRO A 16 7.20 18.67 -2.84
C PRO A 16 7.26 17.52 -1.82
N THR A 17 7.19 17.90 -0.54
CA THR A 17 7.10 16.98 0.61
C THR A 17 5.84 16.11 0.56
N PRO A 18 5.78 14.96 1.28
CA PRO A 18 4.63 14.05 1.24
C PRO A 18 3.28 14.72 1.56
N LEU A 19 3.25 15.69 2.48
CA LEU A 19 2.04 16.47 2.77
C LEU A 19 1.55 17.30 1.58
N HIS A 20 2.44 17.77 0.70
CA HIS A 20 2.02 18.43 -0.54
C HIS A 20 1.59 17.42 -1.62
N ARG A 21 2.00 16.14 -1.56
CA ARG A 21 1.35 15.08 -2.37
C ARG A 21 -0.07 14.78 -1.86
N ILE A 22 -0.29 14.79 -0.54
CA ILE A 22 -1.63 14.63 0.04
C ILE A 22 -2.49 15.86 -0.30
N ALA A 23 -1.95 17.08 -0.21
CA ALA A 23 -2.63 18.29 -0.65
C ALA A 23 -2.94 18.26 -2.16
N LEU A 24 -2.01 17.82 -3.02
CA LEU A 24 -2.27 17.61 -4.44
C LEU A 24 -3.19 16.42 -4.73
N ALA A 25 -3.34 15.43 -3.84
CA ALA A 25 -4.30 14.35 -3.97
C ALA A 25 -5.71 14.81 -3.56
N ILE A 26 -5.82 15.64 -2.52
CA ILE A 26 -7.06 16.33 -2.11
C ILE A 26 -7.47 17.35 -3.17
N ASP A 27 -6.53 18.12 -3.73
CA ASP A 27 -6.79 19.06 -4.81
C ASP A 27 -7.05 18.35 -6.15
N ALA A 28 -6.37 17.25 -6.44
CA ALA A 28 -6.75 16.38 -7.56
C ALA A 28 -8.12 15.73 -7.34
N ALA A 29 -8.52 15.39 -6.11
CA ALA A 29 -9.87 14.90 -5.83
C ALA A 29 -10.93 16.00 -5.99
N ARG A 30 -10.64 17.23 -5.54
CA ARG A 30 -11.47 18.43 -5.76
C ARG A 30 -11.60 18.74 -7.26
N ASN A 31 -10.51 18.63 -8.03
CA ASN A 31 -10.47 18.84 -9.48
C ASN A 31 -10.95 17.64 -10.33
N ARG A 32 -11.06 16.44 -9.75
CA ARG A 32 -11.57 15.20 -10.38
C ARG A 32 -12.87 14.75 -9.71
N THR A 33 -13.84 15.65 -9.59
CA THR A 33 -15.17 15.33 -9.06
C THR A 33 -16.13 14.73 -10.10
N SER A 34 -15.88 14.91 -11.41
CA SER A 34 -16.74 14.37 -12.47
C SER A 34 -16.03 13.98 -13.80
N TYR A 35 -16.69 13.09 -14.54
CA TYR A 35 -16.35 12.62 -15.89
C TYR A 35 -17.46 13.05 -16.87
N GLN A 36 -17.11 13.45 -18.09
CA GLN A 36 -18.07 13.84 -19.12
C GLN A 36 -18.50 12.65 -19.98
N LEU A 37 -19.73 12.16 -19.81
CA LEU A 37 -20.33 11.10 -20.62
C LEU A 37 -21.44 11.70 -21.50
N ALA A 38 -21.30 11.60 -22.82
CA ALA A 38 -22.29 12.07 -23.82
C ALA A 38 -22.75 13.56 -23.67
N GLY A 39 -22.01 14.39 -22.94
CA GLY A 39 -22.38 15.78 -22.62
C GLY A 39 -23.07 15.96 -21.25
N GLN A 40 -23.29 14.88 -20.51
CA GLN A 40 -23.65 14.91 -19.09
C GLN A 40 -22.40 14.82 -18.20
N THR A 41 -22.46 15.51 -17.06
CA THR A 41 -21.42 15.52 -16.03
C THR A 41 -21.74 14.47 -14.96
N VAL A 42 -21.00 13.36 -14.92
CA VAL A 42 -21.26 12.20 -14.04
C VAL A 42 -20.18 12.13 -12.95
N SER A 43 -20.56 11.98 -11.67
CA SER A 43 -19.57 11.87 -10.58
C SER A 43 -18.80 10.55 -10.65
N TYR A 44 -17.52 10.55 -10.24
CA TYR A 44 -16.67 9.35 -10.32
C TYR A 44 -17.23 8.17 -9.50
N ALA A 45 -17.84 8.43 -8.34
CA ALA A 45 -18.52 7.39 -7.55
C ALA A 45 -19.69 6.75 -8.29
N ARG A 46 -20.55 7.56 -8.94
CA ARG A 46 -21.68 7.08 -9.74
C ARG A 46 -21.21 6.35 -11.01
N MET A 47 -20.10 6.78 -11.61
CA MET A 47 -19.43 6.06 -12.70
C MET A 47 -18.87 4.70 -12.26
N ARG A 48 -18.17 4.63 -11.10
CA ARG A 48 -17.66 3.37 -10.51
C ARG A 48 -18.80 2.39 -10.19
N SER A 49 -19.91 2.89 -9.65
CA SER A 49 -21.12 2.08 -9.39
C SER A 49 -21.77 1.56 -10.68
N ALA A 50 -21.90 2.41 -11.71
CA ALA A 50 -22.43 2.02 -13.01
C ALA A 50 -21.53 0.96 -13.70
N LEU A 51 -20.20 1.11 -13.64
CA LEU A 51 -19.24 0.14 -14.15
C LEU A 51 -19.28 -1.20 -13.41
N ARG A 52 -19.38 -1.19 -12.05
CA ARG A 52 -19.59 -2.42 -11.27
C ARG A 52 -20.90 -3.11 -11.67
N THR A 53 -21.97 -2.34 -11.89
CA THR A 53 -23.29 -2.86 -12.27
C THR A 53 -23.28 -3.50 -13.67
N LEU A 54 -22.75 -2.81 -14.68
CA LEU A 54 -22.59 -3.39 -16.03
C LEU A 54 -21.64 -4.58 -16.02
N GLY A 55 -20.53 -4.51 -15.28
CA GLY A 55 -19.63 -5.66 -15.09
C GLY A 55 -20.37 -6.89 -14.56
N GLN A 56 -21.22 -6.73 -13.53
CA GLN A 56 -22.06 -7.82 -13.03
C GLN A 56 -23.07 -8.32 -14.10
N GLU A 57 -23.62 -7.45 -14.94
CA GLU A 57 -24.54 -7.84 -16.02
C GLU A 57 -23.81 -8.63 -17.13
N HIS A 58 -22.65 -8.17 -17.60
CA HIS A 58 -21.79 -8.92 -18.53
C HIS A 58 -21.36 -10.27 -17.95
N ALA A 59 -21.02 -10.34 -16.67
CA ALA A 59 -20.69 -11.60 -16.00
C ALA A 59 -21.88 -12.59 -15.96
N ARG A 60 -23.11 -12.09 -15.73
CA ARG A 60 -24.35 -12.89 -15.83
C ARG A 60 -24.62 -13.39 -17.26
N HIS A 61 -24.19 -12.64 -18.27
CA HIS A 61 -24.30 -13.02 -19.68
C HIS A 61 -23.06 -13.73 -20.28
N HIS A 62 -22.05 -14.00 -19.45
CA HIS A 62 -20.77 -14.62 -19.82
C HIS A 62 -19.93 -13.82 -20.84
N GLU A 63 -20.14 -12.50 -20.91
CA GLU A 63 -19.39 -11.57 -21.76
C GLU A 63 -18.07 -11.15 -21.08
N TRP A 64 -17.18 -12.12 -20.83
CA TRP A 64 -16.01 -11.95 -19.95
C TRP A 64 -15.04 -10.83 -20.35
N GLU A 65 -14.88 -10.57 -21.66
CA GLU A 65 -14.04 -9.45 -22.16
C GLU A 65 -14.61 -8.08 -21.75
N ARG A 66 -15.95 -7.93 -21.75
CA ARG A 66 -16.64 -6.72 -21.31
C ARG A 66 -16.63 -6.58 -19.79
N TYR A 67 -16.83 -7.69 -19.07
CA TYR A 67 -16.69 -7.74 -17.61
C TYR A 67 -15.29 -7.27 -17.16
N ALA A 68 -14.22 -7.84 -17.74
CA ALA A 68 -12.86 -7.45 -17.42
C ALA A 68 -12.62 -5.96 -17.69
N TYR A 69 -13.00 -5.48 -18.89
CA TYR A 69 -12.88 -4.07 -19.24
C TYR A 69 -13.59 -3.13 -18.26
N CYS A 70 -14.79 -3.49 -17.78
CA CYS A 70 -15.51 -2.70 -16.77
C CYS A 70 -14.87 -2.75 -15.37
N VAL A 71 -14.15 -3.83 -15.02
CA VAL A 71 -13.45 -3.96 -13.73
C VAL A 71 -12.11 -3.22 -13.76
N ASP A 72 -11.30 -3.42 -14.80
CA ASP A 72 -9.99 -2.78 -14.95
C ASP A 72 -10.16 -1.25 -14.99
N LEU A 73 -11.09 -0.75 -15.81
CA LEU A 73 -11.44 0.68 -15.87
C LEU A 73 -11.98 1.23 -14.53
N ALA A 74 -12.67 0.41 -13.73
CA ALA A 74 -13.14 0.80 -12.40
C ALA A 74 -12.01 0.84 -11.34
N GLY A 75 -10.85 0.24 -11.63
CA GLY A 75 -9.60 0.38 -10.87
C GLY A 75 -8.81 1.62 -11.28
N ASP A 76 -8.65 1.88 -12.59
CA ASP A 76 -7.96 3.06 -13.14
C ASP A 76 -8.48 4.40 -12.57
N PHE A 77 -9.76 4.43 -12.17
CA PHE A 77 -10.41 5.58 -11.55
C PHE A 77 -10.00 5.87 -10.09
N PHE A 78 -9.28 4.95 -9.42
CA PHE A 78 -8.87 5.10 -8.01
C PHE A 78 -7.36 5.35 -7.87
N ASP A 79 -6.53 4.67 -8.66
CA ASP A 79 -5.05 4.70 -8.60
C ASP A 79 -4.42 6.00 -9.18
N GLY A 80 -5.13 7.14 -9.09
CA GLY A 80 -4.68 8.43 -9.63
C GLY A 80 -4.63 8.51 -11.16
N GLY A 81 -5.06 7.46 -11.89
CA GLY A 81 -5.04 7.37 -13.34
C GLY A 81 -5.86 8.46 -14.05
N HIS A 82 -5.51 8.74 -15.30
CA HIS A 82 -6.37 9.51 -16.20
C HIS A 82 -7.26 8.54 -16.99
N PRO A 83 -8.59 8.68 -16.96
CA PRO A 83 -9.47 7.80 -17.73
C PRO A 83 -9.24 7.98 -19.24
N PRO A 84 -9.40 6.92 -20.05
CA PRO A 84 -9.18 6.99 -21.49
C PRO A 84 -10.10 8.02 -22.14
N THR A 85 -9.54 8.89 -22.99
CA THR A 85 -10.27 9.96 -23.68
C THR A 85 -11.16 9.41 -24.79
N GLY A 86 -12.29 8.83 -24.39
CA GLY A 86 -13.27 8.17 -25.27
C GLY A 86 -13.48 6.72 -24.85
N LEU A 87 -14.64 6.41 -24.27
CA LEU A 87 -15.06 5.04 -23.98
C LEU A 87 -15.46 4.30 -25.26
N PRO A 88 -15.34 2.96 -25.30
CA PRO A 88 -15.94 2.15 -26.36
C PRO A 88 -17.43 2.46 -26.52
N SER A 89 -17.92 2.57 -27.75
CA SER A 89 -19.29 3.02 -28.04
C SER A 89 -20.37 2.10 -27.46
N TRP A 90 -20.07 0.81 -27.24
CA TRP A 90 -20.97 -0.08 -26.51
C TRP A 90 -21.10 0.33 -25.04
N LEU A 91 -19.96 0.50 -24.35
CA LEU A 91 -19.91 0.86 -22.94
C LEU A 91 -20.47 2.26 -22.69
N ALA A 92 -20.18 3.22 -23.57
CA ALA A 92 -20.73 4.57 -23.46
C ALA A 92 -22.28 4.56 -23.50
N ASN A 93 -22.87 3.78 -24.42
CA ASN A 93 -24.33 3.66 -24.53
C ASN A 93 -24.94 2.89 -23.35
N GLU A 94 -24.31 1.79 -22.93
CA GLU A 94 -24.80 0.95 -21.84
C GLU A 94 -24.69 1.68 -20.48
N LEU A 95 -23.62 2.46 -20.25
CA LEU A 95 -23.52 3.39 -19.11
C LEU A 95 -24.58 4.48 -19.17
N GLN A 96 -24.78 5.12 -20.32
CA GLN A 96 -25.77 6.19 -20.47
C GLN A 96 -27.19 5.69 -20.14
N ASN A 97 -27.59 4.54 -20.68
CA ASN A 97 -28.89 3.92 -20.40
C ASN A 97 -29.08 3.61 -18.90
N LEU A 98 -28.03 3.11 -18.24
CA LEU A 98 -28.07 2.79 -16.81
C LEU A 98 -28.12 4.06 -15.95
N LEU A 99 -27.33 5.08 -16.29
CA LEU A 99 -27.23 6.35 -15.57
C LEU A 99 -28.49 7.22 -15.72
N ASP A 100 -29.13 7.19 -16.89
CA ASP A 100 -30.44 7.83 -17.15
C ASP A 100 -31.64 7.01 -16.58
N GLY A 101 -31.37 5.95 -15.80
CA GLY A 101 -32.41 5.14 -15.13
C GLY A 101 -33.31 4.32 -16.08
N SER A 102 -32.90 4.13 -17.33
CA SER A 102 -33.73 3.52 -18.38
C SER A 102 -33.69 1.99 -18.35
N SER A 103 -34.26 1.39 -17.29
CA SER A 103 -34.43 -0.07 -17.15
C SER A 103 -35.47 -0.61 -18.16
N GLY A 104 -35.08 -0.76 -19.43
CA GLY A 104 -36.00 -0.78 -20.57
C GLY A 104 -35.74 -1.81 -21.68
N THR A 105 -35.41 -3.06 -21.34
CA THR A 105 -35.21 -4.22 -22.26
C THR A 105 -34.01 -4.15 -23.23
N PRO A 106 -33.19 -5.22 -23.36
CA PRO A 106 -32.07 -5.23 -24.29
C PRO A 106 -32.51 -5.37 -25.76
N PRO A 107 -31.84 -4.70 -26.72
CA PRO A 107 -32.09 -4.86 -28.15
C PRO A 107 -31.48 -6.16 -28.69
N THR A 108 -32.05 -7.32 -28.31
CA THR A 108 -31.60 -8.63 -28.82
C THR A 108 -31.86 -8.74 -30.34
N GLY A 109 -30.82 -8.53 -31.14
CA GLY A 109 -30.84 -8.63 -32.60
C GLY A 109 -31.08 -10.05 -33.11
N GLY A 110 -32.32 -10.52 -33.02
CA GLY A 110 -32.70 -11.92 -33.23
C GLY A 110 -32.45 -12.46 -34.64
N ARG A 111 -31.92 -13.70 -34.71
CA ARG A 111 -31.87 -14.50 -35.94
C ARG A 111 -33.29 -14.71 -36.50
N ARG A 112 -33.54 -14.36 -37.76
CA ARG A 112 -34.78 -14.73 -38.46
C ARG A 112 -34.74 -16.21 -38.86
N ALA A 113 -35.57 -17.03 -38.20
CA ALA A 113 -35.94 -18.36 -38.65
C ALA A 113 -37.39 -18.38 -39.17
N GLN A 114 -37.71 -19.32 -40.06
CA GLN A 114 -38.91 -19.31 -40.90
C GLN A 114 -40.18 -19.78 -40.17
N ALA A 115 -41.34 -19.23 -40.55
CA ALA A 115 -42.65 -19.83 -40.34
C ALA A 115 -43.54 -19.60 -41.60
N ALA A 116 -44.33 -20.61 -41.98
CA ALA A 116 -44.85 -20.76 -43.34
C ALA A 116 -46.15 -19.96 -43.68
N LEU A 117 -46.33 -19.68 -44.98
CA LEU A 117 -47.60 -19.17 -45.54
C LEU A 117 -48.72 -20.23 -45.50
N ARG A 118 -49.98 -19.75 -45.53
CA ARG A 118 -51.14 -20.54 -46.01
C ARG A 118 -51.44 -20.24 -47.50
N ARG A 119 -52.04 -21.22 -48.19
CA ARG A 119 -52.47 -21.19 -49.62
C ARG A 119 -53.77 -20.36 -49.78
N THR A 120 -54.11 -19.82 -50.97
CA THR A 120 -54.78 -20.51 -52.11
C THR A 120 -54.48 -19.83 -53.48
N VAL A 121 -54.14 -20.55 -54.57
CA VAL A 121 -55.00 -21.13 -55.65
C VAL A 121 -55.71 -20.06 -56.54
N SER A 122 -55.62 -20.00 -57.88
CA SER A 122 -54.85 -20.78 -58.91
C SER A 122 -54.90 -20.18 -60.36
N ARG A 123 -53.78 -20.27 -61.12
CA ARG A 123 -53.59 -20.47 -62.61
C ARG A 123 -54.26 -19.55 -63.67
N PRO A 124 -53.77 -19.51 -64.95
CA PRO A 124 -52.51 -20.01 -65.57
C PRO A 124 -51.61 -18.81 -66.02
N ALA A 125 -50.90 -18.61 -67.14
CA ALA A 125 -50.38 -19.28 -68.39
C ALA A 125 -49.32 -18.29 -69.04
N ASP A 126 -48.46 -18.55 -70.04
CA ASP A 126 -47.71 -19.73 -70.58
C ASP A 126 -46.62 -19.21 -71.60
N HIS A 127 -46.09 -20.04 -72.51
CA HIS A 127 -45.31 -19.73 -73.75
C HIS A 127 -43.80 -19.35 -73.68
N ARG A 128 -43.11 -19.40 -74.86
CA ARG A 128 -41.65 -19.48 -75.13
C ARG A 128 -41.31 -18.83 -76.52
N ALA A 129 -40.13 -18.81 -77.18
CA ALA A 129 -38.78 -19.42 -77.04
C ALA A 129 -37.71 -18.69 -77.93
N ALA A 130 -36.46 -19.22 -78.00
CA ALA A 130 -35.47 -19.13 -79.13
C ALA A 130 -34.71 -17.80 -79.42
N SER A 131 -33.59 -17.73 -80.19
CA SER A 131 -32.43 -18.65 -80.42
C SER A 131 -31.29 -18.07 -81.34
N THR A 132 -30.00 -18.19 -80.96
CA THR A 132 -28.75 -18.05 -81.80
C THR A 132 -28.42 -16.66 -82.43
N ARG A 133 -27.23 -16.33 -83.03
CA ARG A 133 -25.97 -17.05 -83.41
C ARG A 133 -24.69 -16.12 -83.41
N ARG A 134 -23.52 -16.64 -83.90
CA ARG A 134 -22.12 -16.13 -83.78
C ARG A 134 -21.65 -15.07 -84.81
N GLY A 135 -20.54 -14.36 -84.49
CA GLY A 135 -19.58 -13.68 -85.41
C GLY A 135 -18.19 -13.51 -84.75
N ARG A 136 -17.06 -13.32 -85.50
CA ARG A 136 -15.67 -13.35 -84.95
C ARG A 136 -14.60 -12.75 -85.91
N ASN A 137 -13.65 -11.92 -85.41
CA ASN A 137 -12.18 -11.93 -85.69
C ASN A 137 -11.41 -10.62 -85.31
N THR A 138 -10.07 -10.72 -85.23
CA THR A 138 -8.98 -9.79 -84.78
C THR A 138 -8.21 -9.13 -85.98
N PRO A 139 -7.08 -8.35 -85.88
CA PRO A 139 -6.10 -8.09 -84.78
C PRO A 139 -5.78 -6.56 -84.51
N PRO A 140 -4.53 -6.02 -84.33
CA PRO A 140 -4.06 -5.59 -82.99
C PRO A 140 -3.39 -4.19 -82.84
N GLU A 141 -2.97 -3.88 -81.61
CA GLU A 141 -1.91 -2.93 -81.14
C GLU A 141 -1.88 -1.44 -81.58
N ALA A 142 -2.18 -0.53 -80.63
CA ALA A 142 -1.36 0.66 -80.33
C ALA A 142 -1.79 1.33 -78.99
N ALA A 143 -0.97 2.25 -78.48
CA ALA A 143 -0.96 2.76 -77.11
C ALA A 143 -2.10 3.73 -76.67
N ARG A 144 -2.54 3.53 -75.41
CA ARG A 144 -2.94 4.53 -74.38
C ARG A 144 -4.35 5.19 -74.36
N LEU A 145 -4.88 5.17 -73.11
CA LEU A 145 -5.77 6.12 -72.41
C LEU A 145 -7.31 5.95 -72.48
N ALA A 146 -7.93 6.54 -71.43
CA ALA A 146 -9.36 6.65 -71.10
C ALA A 146 -10.11 5.43 -70.50
N ARG A 147 -10.88 5.74 -69.44
CA ARG A 147 -12.04 4.98 -68.90
C ARG A 147 -13.26 5.20 -69.83
N PRO A 148 -14.44 4.54 -69.65
CA PRO A 148 -14.82 3.52 -68.67
C PRO A 148 -15.53 2.26 -69.26
N ALA A 149 -15.56 1.16 -68.49
CA ALA A 149 -16.62 0.14 -68.60
C ALA A 149 -16.81 -0.67 -67.29
N ARG A 150 -18.02 -0.65 -66.73
CA ARG A 150 -18.65 -1.84 -66.08
C ARG A 150 -19.38 -2.60 -67.20
N SER A 151 -19.73 -3.88 -67.14
CA SER A 151 -19.92 -4.86 -66.05
C SER A 151 -19.55 -6.27 -66.60
N ALA A 152 -19.67 -7.43 -65.93
CA ALA A 152 -20.42 -7.92 -64.76
C ALA A 152 -19.75 -9.25 -64.27
N PRO A 153 -20.42 -10.16 -63.52
CA PRO A 153 -21.38 -10.02 -62.42
C PRO A 153 -20.74 -10.43 -61.06
N PRO A 154 -21.42 -10.36 -59.89
CA PRO A 154 -20.73 -10.50 -58.60
C PRO A 154 -20.35 -11.94 -58.25
N VAL A 155 -19.05 -12.16 -58.01
CA VAL A 155 -18.57 -13.30 -57.21
C VAL A 155 -18.49 -12.85 -55.75
N THR A 156 -19.00 -13.71 -54.86
CA THR A 156 -19.18 -13.47 -53.43
C THR A 156 -17.92 -12.98 -52.70
N GLY A 157 -18.03 -11.81 -52.07
CA GLY A 157 -17.36 -11.50 -50.80
C GLY A 157 -15.85 -11.73 -50.74
N GLN A 158 -15.07 -10.92 -51.48
CA GLN A 158 -13.69 -10.69 -51.06
C GLN A 158 -13.71 -10.17 -49.61
N ARG A 159 -12.97 -10.84 -48.72
CA ARG A 159 -12.55 -10.21 -47.47
C ARG A 159 -11.84 -8.90 -47.84
N LEU A 160 -12.06 -7.85 -47.05
CA LEU A 160 -11.11 -6.74 -47.02
C LEU A 160 -9.73 -7.37 -46.79
N SER A 161 -8.77 -7.04 -47.66
CA SER A 161 -7.38 -7.32 -47.33
C SER A 161 -7.10 -6.58 -46.03
N PRO A 162 -6.44 -7.19 -45.03
CA PRO A 162 -5.98 -6.42 -43.89
C PRO A 162 -5.15 -5.26 -44.42
N GLU A 163 -5.27 -4.09 -43.78
CA GLU A 163 -4.28 -3.04 -43.99
C GLU A 163 -2.88 -3.61 -43.80
N PRO A 164 -1.85 -3.08 -44.49
CA PRO A 164 -0.48 -3.44 -44.18
C PRO A 164 -0.23 -3.08 -42.71
N VAL A 165 -0.29 -4.11 -41.85
CA VAL A 165 -0.08 -3.99 -40.40
C VAL A 165 1.20 -3.20 -40.22
N ARG A 166 1.09 -2.01 -39.61
CA ARG A 166 2.25 -1.14 -39.40
C ARG A 166 3.35 -1.99 -38.75
N PRO A 167 4.60 -1.97 -39.27
CA PRO A 167 5.68 -2.69 -38.61
C PRO A 167 5.72 -2.25 -37.16
N TYR A 168 5.90 -3.22 -36.25
CA TYR A 168 5.81 -3.05 -34.80
C TYR A 168 6.38 -1.69 -34.40
N SER A 169 5.50 -0.76 -34.01
CA SER A 169 5.94 0.46 -33.34
C SER A 169 6.48 -0.01 -32.01
N ARG A 170 7.80 -0.26 -31.96
CA ARG A 170 8.54 -0.55 -30.74
C ARG A 170 8.23 0.59 -29.80
N ALA A 171 7.28 0.35 -28.88
CA ALA A 171 6.99 1.30 -27.83
C ALA A 171 8.32 1.61 -27.15
N GLU A 172 8.57 2.87 -26.85
CA GLU A 172 9.82 3.30 -26.21
C GLU A 172 9.80 2.84 -24.75
N ARG A 173 10.01 1.52 -24.58
CA ARG A 173 10.32 0.88 -23.30
C ARG A 173 11.48 1.67 -22.73
N ARG A 174 11.27 2.37 -21.62
CA ARG A 174 12.33 3.09 -20.93
C ARG A 174 13.46 2.10 -20.62
N LEU A 175 14.56 2.23 -21.37
CA LEU A 175 15.83 1.55 -21.10
C LEU A 175 16.65 2.33 -20.06
N ASP A 176 16.01 3.27 -19.37
CA ASP A 176 16.60 4.10 -18.34
C ASP A 176 16.96 3.23 -17.14
N VAL A 177 18.25 3.10 -16.89
CA VAL A 177 18.82 2.45 -15.71
C VAL A 177 19.28 3.54 -14.76
N HIS A 178 18.87 3.43 -13.51
CA HIS A 178 19.14 4.44 -12.49
C HIS A 178 20.09 3.87 -11.43
N ASP A 179 21.07 4.68 -11.04
CA ASP A 179 21.78 4.50 -9.79
C ASP A 179 20.86 5.05 -8.68
N VAL A 180 20.38 4.14 -7.83
CA VAL A 180 19.28 4.38 -6.89
C VAL A 180 19.75 5.30 -5.78
N THR A 181 19.46 6.59 -5.92
CA THR A 181 19.91 7.64 -5.01
C THR A 181 18.96 7.73 -3.82
N TYR A 182 19.27 6.99 -2.77
CA TYR A 182 18.58 7.09 -1.49
C TYR A 182 19.04 8.33 -0.70
N PRO A 183 18.18 8.91 0.16
CA PRO A 183 18.63 9.79 1.22
C PRO A 183 19.63 9.10 2.16
N ALA A 184 20.37 9.91 2.91
CA ALA A 184 21.14 9.44 4.07
C ALA A 184 20.20 8.81 5.11
N LEU A 185 20.70 7.82 5.84
CA LEU A 185 19.99 7.23 6.97
C LEU A 185 20.09 8.15 8.19
N CYS A 186 19.08 8.14 9.05
CA CYS A 186 19.18 8.82 10.34
C CYS A 186 20.27 8.17 11.22
N GLU A 187 21.17 8.96 11.81
CA GLU A 187 22.23 8.43 12.66
C GLU A 187 21.67 7.78 13.95
N PRO A 188 22.02 6.52 14.28
CA PRO A 188 21.64 5.90 15.54
C PRO A 188 22.16 6.68 16.77
N PRO A 189 21.36 6.89 17.84
CA PRO A 189 21.77 7.70 18.98
C PRO A 189 23.04 7.17 19.65
N VAL A 190 24.04 8.04 19.81
CA VAL A 190 25.36 7.69 20.36
C VAL A 190 25.27 7.02 21.74
N SER A 191 24.27 7.39 22.54
CA SER A 191 23.99 6.79 23.86
C SER A 191 23.54 5.32 23.80
N LEU A 192 22.84 4.91 22.72
CA LEU A 192 22.50 3.52 22.48
C LEU A 192 23.73 2.76 21.93
N VAL A 193 24.43 3.34 20.97
CA VAL A 193 25.57 2.70 20.27
C VAL A 193 26.74 2.36 21.21
N GLY A 194 27.16 3.33 22.03
CA GLY A 194 28.29 3.19 22.96
C GLY A 194 29.58 2.66 22.29
N THR A 195 30.35 1.85 23.03
CA THR A 195 31.45 1.04 22.46
C THR A 195 30.95 -0.24 21.81
N TYR A 196 29.68 -0.61 22.01
CA TYR A 196 29.18 -1.95 21.73
C TYR A 196 29.07 -2.25 20.23
N GLY A 197 28.76 -1.23 19.41
CA GLY A 197 28.88 -1.32 17.95
C GLY A 197 30.29 -1.72 17.49
N GLN A 198 31.34 -1.27 18.20
CA GLN A 198 32.74 -1.63 17.95
C GLN A 198 32.99 -3.12 18.21
N GLU A 199 32.41 -3.67 19.29
CA GLU A 199 32.55 -5.08 19.70
C GLU A 199 31.85 -6.03 18.72
N VAL A 200 30.66 -5.65 18.24
CA VAL A 200 29.93 -6.36 17.18
C VAL A 200 30.72 -6.32 15.86
N ARG A 201 31.19 -5.13 15.45
CA ARG A 201 32.02 -4.91 14.25
C ARG A 201 33.28 -5.76 14.29
N GLU A 202 34.00 -5.76 15.41
CA GLU A 202 35.18 -6.61 15.60
C GLU A 202 34.86 -8.10 15.53
N THR A 203 33.73 -8.54 16.09
CA THR A 203 33.36 -9.96 16.10
C THR A 203 33.01 -10.46 14.69
N VAL A 204 32.27 -9.67 13.91
CA VAL A 204 32.01 -9.96 12.50
C VAL A 204 33.31 -9.88 11.67
N GLY A 205 34.15 -8.87 11.90
CA GLY A 205 35.47 -8.73 11.23
C GLY A 205 36.41 -9.92 11.50
N LYS A 206 36.42 -10.45 12.72
CA LYS A 206 37.15 -11.68 13.11
C LYS A 206 36.60 -12.93 12.42
N ALA A 207 35.30 -12.98 12.11
CA ALA A 207 34.66 -14.08 11.40
C ALA A 207 34.90 -14.06 9.88
N VAL A 208 34.84 -12.89 9.23
CA VAL A 208 34.96 -12.80 7.76
C VAL A 208 36.38 -12.58 7.25
N HIS A 209 37.23 -11.91 8.05
CA HIS A 209 38.54 -11.33 7.69
C HIS A 209 38.52 -10.23 6.62
N GLY A 210 39.38 -9.22 6.74
CA GLY A 210 39.55 -8.18 5.71
C GLY A 210 38.30 -7.32 5.48
N TRP A 211 37.63 -6.94 6.57
CA TRP A 211 36.52 -5.99 6.58
C TRP A 211 36.80 -4.92 7.64
N ASP A 212 36.61 -3.65 7.29
CA ASP A 212 36.80 -2.50 8.17
C ASP A 212 35.61 -1.55 7.94
N ALA A 213 34.57 -1.70 8.75
CA ALA A 213 33.32 -0.97 8.58
C ALA A 213 33.45 0.49 9.03
N GLY A 214 32.87 1.43 8.27
CA GLY A 214 32.84 2.84 8.63
C GLY A 214 32.05 3.15 9.92
N PRO A 215 32.16 4.37 10.47
CA PRO A 215 31.51 4.75 11.72
C PRO A 215 29.98 4.62 11.66
N GLU A 216 29.34 4.98 10.54
CA GLU A 216 27.89 4.80 10.32
C GLU A 216 27.46 3.34 10.46
N VAL A 217 28.12 2.42 9.74
CA VAL A 217 27.84 0.98 9.81
C VAL A 217 28.07 0.46 11.24
N THR A 218 29.10 0.96 11.91
CA THR A 218 29.42 0.63 13.31
C THR A 218 28.32 1.07 14.28
N ALA A 219 27.74 2.26 14.06
CA ALA A 219 26.60 2.75 14.82
C ALA A 219 25.36 1.86 14.63
N TRP A 220 25.04 1.52 13.38
CA TRP A 220 23.93 0.63 13.06
C TRP A 220 24.11 -0.78 13.64
N LEU A 221 25.33 -1.33 13.67
CA LEU A 221 25.62 -2.62 14.32
C LEU A 221 25.40 -2.58 15.84
N GLY A 222 25.67 -1.44 16.49
CA GLY A 222 25.36 -1.24 17.91
C GLY A 222 23.85 -1.30 18.17
N LEU A 223 23.05 -0.62 17.34
CA LEU A 223 21.58 -0.65 17.43
C LEU A 223 20.99 -2.02 17.06
N ALA A 224 21.53 -2.72 16.06
CA ALA A 224 21.06 -4.05 15.67
C ALA A 224 21.33 -5.15 16.70
N ALA A 225 22.23 -4.89 17.65
CA ALA A 225 22.53 -5.80 18.76
C ALA A 225 21.57 -5.62 19.96
N GLU A 226 20.60 -4.73 19.85
CA GLU A 226 19.54 -4.50 20.83
C GLU A 226 18.39 -5.52 20.72
N HIS A 227 17.86 -5.94 21.87
CA HIS A 227 16.53 -6.51 21.98
C HIS A 227 15.54 -5.47 22.52
N ARG A 228 14.29 -5.54 22.06
CA ARG A 228 13.22 -4.61 22.46
C ARG A 228 13.03 -4.46 23.98
N SER A 229 13.36 -5.47 24.79
CA SER A 229 13.30 -5.34 26.26
C SER A 229 14.35 -4.37 26.81
N HIS A 230 15.55 -4.31 26.23
CA HIS A 230 16.57 -3.34 26.63
C HIS A 230 16.23 -1.92 26.14
N LEU A 231 15.62 -1.75 24.95
CA LEU A 231 15.11 -0.42 24.53
C LEU A 231 14.04 0.13 25.49
N TYR A 232 13.16 -0.71 26.02
CA TYR A 232 12.17 -0.27 27.02
C TYR A 232 12.82 0.07 28.38
N GLU A 233 13.78 -0.73 28.85
CA GLU A 233 14.45 -0.51 30.14
C GLU A 233 15.47 0.64 30.14
N SER A 234 16.06 0.97 28.98
CA SER A 234 17.10 2.01 28.85
C SER A 234 16.58 3.44 28.67
N HIS A 235 15.26 3.66 28.76
CA HIS A 235 14.60 4.96 28.57
C HIS A 235 14.84 5.65 27.21
N HIS A 236 15.34 4.93 26.20
CA HIS A 236 15.56 5.47 24.84
C HIS A 236 14.38 5.26 23.88
N ALA A 237 13.23 4.79 24.38
CA ALA A 237 12.02 4.55 23.57
C ALA A 237 11.51 5.80 22.82
N ASP A 238 11.75 7.00 23.37
CA ASP A 238 11.41 8.29 22.77
C ASP A 238 12.34 8.68 21.60
N GLN A 239 13.45 7.97 21.42
CA GLN A 239 14.47 8.22 20.39
C GLN A 239 14.51 7.11 19.33
N VAL A 240 14.26 5.85 19.72
CA VAL A 240 14.19 4.72 18.80
C VAL A 240 13.02 3.80 19.17
N THR A 241 12.08 3.61 18.24
CA THR A 241 10.97 2.68 18.45
C THR A 241 11.42 1.23 18.19
N PRO A 242 10.89 0.23 18.92
CA PRO A 242 11.16 -1.19 18.65
C PRO A 242 10.78 -1.67 17.23
N HIS A 243 10.05 -0.86 16.48
CA HIS A 243 9.76 -1.08 15.07
C HIS A 243 11.03 -1.05 14.19
N VAL A 244 12.05 -0.24 14.53
CA VAL A 244 13.35 -0.22 13.84
C VAL A 244 14.05 -1.58 13.93
N LEU A 245 14.02 -2.20 15.11
CA LEU A 245 14.56 -3.55 15.30
C LEU A 245 13.80 -4.59 14.44
N GLY A 246 12.48 -4.45 14.31
CA GLY A 246 11.64 -5.29 13.45
C GLY A 246 11.93 -5.11 11.95
N LEU A 247 12.18 -3.88 11.51
CA LEU A 247 12.61 -3.55 10.14
C LEU A 247 13.95 -4.24 9.80
N LEU A 248 14.94 -4.11 10.69
CA LEU A 248 16.25 -4.75 10.54
C LEU A 248 16.16 -6.28 10.58
N ASP A 249 15.36 -6.85 11.49
CA ASP A 249 15.11 -8.29 11.62
C ASP A 249 14.52 -8.92 10.36
N ARG A 250 13.58 -8.20 9.72
CA ARG A 250 12.93 -8.62 8.47
C ARG A 250 13.83 -8.43 7.25
N LEU A 251 14.63 -7.36 7.20
CA LEU A 251 15.63 -7.19 6.13
C LEU A 251 16.70 -8.27 6.19
N GLY A 252 17.19 -8.61 7.39
CA GLY A 252 18.12 -9.71 7.59
C GLY A 252 17.54 -11.08 7.26
N ALA A 253 16.24 -11.29 7.51
CA ALA A 253 15.55 -12.51 7.08
C ALA A 253 15.54 -12.66 5.55
N THR A 254 15.17 -11.62 4.80
CA THR A 254 15.13 -11.68 3.33
C THR A 254 16.53 -11.73 2.70
N ALA A 255 17.51 -11.03 3.29
CA ALA A 255 18.92 -11.16 2.90
C ALA A 255 19.41 -12.61 3.06
N LEU A 256 19.08 -13.25 4.18
CA LEU A 256 19.43 -14.64 4.45
C LEU A 256 18.73 -15.61 3.51
N ASP A 257 17.44 -15.43 3.21
CA ASP A 257 16.70 -16.23 2.22
C ASP A 257 17.43 -16.25 0.86
N VAL A 258 17.80 -15.07 0.35
CA VAL A 258 18.51 -14.91 -0.94
C VAL A 258 19.92 -15.50 -0.87
N ILE A 259 20.69 -15.24 0.19
CA ILE A 259 22.02 -15.85 0.42
C ILE A 259 21.97 -17.39 0.36
N LEU A 260 20.93 -18.00 0.95
CA LEU A 260 20.72 -19.44 0.97
C LEU A 260 20.34 -20.01 -0.41
N LEU A 261 19.49 -19.29 -1.16
CA LEU A 261 19.05 -19.68 -2.50
C LEU A 261 20.15 -19.52 -3.55
N ASP A 262 20.93 -18.43 -3.50
CA ASP A 262 22.12 -18.24 -4.32
C ASP A 262 23.17 -19.33 -4.04
N ALA A 263 23.39 -19.67 -2.77
CA ALA A 263 24.31 -20.74 -2.40
C ALA A 263 23.86 -22.10 -2.93
N TYR A 264 22.58 -22.44 -2.76
CA TYR A 264 22.03 -23.69 -3.26
C TYR A 264 22.08 -23.78 -4.79
N ALA A 265 21.76 -22.69 -5.50
CA ALA A 265 21.78 -22.60 -6.95
C ALA A 265 23.19 -22.73 -7.57
N ARG A 266 24.27 -22.51 -6.80
CA ARG A 266 25.65 -22.72 -7.27
C ARG A 266 26.05 -24.18 -7.43
N TRP A 267 25.46 -25.11 -6.66
CA TRP A 267 25.91 -26.51 -6.62
C TRP A 267 24.81 -27.56 -6.79
N ALA A 268 23.53 -27.18 -6.77
CA ALA A 268 22.40 -28.08 -7.02
C ALA A 268 21.46 -27.55 -8.10
N THR A 269 20.86 -28.47 -8.87
CA THR A 269 19.70 -28.18 -9.72
C THR A 269 18.51 -29.08 -9.30
N PRO A 270 17.54 -28.54 -8.53
CA PRO A 270 16.32 -29.26 -8.13
C PRO A 270 15.48 -29.74 -9.31
N ARG A 271 14.66 -30.78 -9.10
CA ARG A 271 13.73 -31.29 -10.10
C ARG A 271 12.53 -30.36 -10.26
N LYS A 272 11.96 -29.86 -9.15
CA LYS A 272 10.75 -29.00 -9.13
C LYS A 272 10.83 -27.90 -8.05
N ALA A 273 10.07 -26.82 -8.21
CA ALA A 273 10.08 -25.68 -7.28
C ALA A 273 9.74 -26.07 -5.83
N GLY A 274 8.80 -27.00 -5.61
CA GLY A 274 8.47 -27.50 -4.27
C GLY A 274 9.62 -28.24 -3.56
N GLU A 275 10.56 -28.83 -4.31
CA GLU A 275 11.79 -29.42 -3.76
C GLU A 275 12.78 -28.31 -3.34
N GLN A 276 12.94 -27.28 -4.18
CA GLN A 276 13.74 -26.09 -3.86
C GLN A 276 13.20 -25.37 -2.62
N SER A 277 11.88 -25.19 -2.52
CA SER A 277 11.21 -24.57 -1.37
C SER A 277 11.35 -25.39 -0.08
N SER A 278 11.20 -26.72 -0.17
CA SER A 278 11.36 -27.62 0.98
C SER A 278 12.80 -27.62 1.51
N GLU A 279 13.79 -27.65 0.61
CA GLU A 279 15.20 -27.53 1.00
C GLU A 279 15.53 -26.13 1.50
N HIS A 280 15.03 -25.06 0.85
CA HIS A 280 15.22 -23.69 1.33
C HIS A 280 14.72 -23.54 2.78
N ALA A 281 13.50 -23.97 3.09
CA ALA A 281 12.96 -23.94 4.46
C ALA A 281 13.81 -24.75 5.46
N ARG A 282 14.38 -25.90 5.06
CA ARG A 282 15.32 -26.69 5.90
C ARG A 282 16.61 -25.92 6.18
N ARG A 283 17.24 -25.39 5.12
CA ARG A 283 18.50 -24.62 5.20
C ARG A 283 18.30 -23.35 6.03
N ARG A 284 17.17 -22.68 5.85
CA ARG A 284 16.77 -21.45 6.54
C ARG A 284 16.66 -21.63 8.05
N ALA A 285 16.03 -22.71 8.52
CA ALA A 285 15.92 -23.05 9.93
C ALA A 285 17.25 -23.53 10.55
N ALA A 286 18.13 -24.16 9.76
CA ALA A 286 19.47 -24.54 10.20
C ALA A 286 20.41 -23.34 10.32
N ALA A 287 20.31 -22.38 9.39
CA ALA A 287 21.07 -21.14 9.41
C ALA A 287 20.67 -20.24 10.60
N ASP A 288 19.38 -20.05 10.87
CA ASP A 288 18.93 -19.30 12.08
C ASP A 288 19.50 -19.92 13.37
N LEU A 289 19.41 -21.24 13.53
CA LEU A 289 19.97 -21.93 14.70
C LEU A 289 21.47 -21.67 14.87
N ALA A 290 22.24 -21.72 13.78
CA ALA A 290 23.67 -21.46 13.81
C ALA A 290 24.00 -19.99 14.12
N LEU A 291 23.26 -19.05 13.51
CA LEU A 291 23.38 -17.60 13.70
C LEU A 291 23.02 -17.18 15.13
N GLY A 292 21.91 -17.68 15.67
CA GLY A 292 21.53 -17.47 17.07
C GLY A 292 22.57 -18.05 18.03
N ALA A 293 23.04 -19.28 17.82
CA ALA A 293 24.08 -19.89 18.64
C ALA A 293 25.42 -19.13 18.58
N TRP A 294 25.79 -18.56 17.43
CA TRP A 294 26.95 -17.68 17.28
C TRP A 294 26.77 -16.37 18.05
N ALA A 295 25.61 -15.72 17.94
CA ALA A 295 25.31 -14.50 18.69
C ALA A 295 25.32 -14.74 20.21
N THR A 296 24.76 -15.87 20.69
CA THR A 296 24.86 -16.29 22.10
C THR A 296 26.31 -16.51 22.52
N LYS A 297 27.08 -17.29 21.76
CA LYS A 297 28.49 -17.64 22.06
C LYS A 297 29.39 -16.42 22.18
N HIS A 298 29.14 -15.40 21.37
CA HIS A 298 29.94 -14.18 21.32
C HIS A 298 29.33 -13.01 22.14
N GLY A 299 28.22 -13.24 22.85
CA GLY A 299 27.61 -12.25 23.74
C GLY A 299 26.96 -11.06 23.02
N LEU A 300 26.58 -11.20 21.74
CA LEU A 300 26.19 -10.11 20.85
C LEU A 300 24.75 -9.59 21.05
N VAL A 301 24.17 -9.72 22.24
CA VAL A 301 22.77 -9.34 22.51
C VAL A 301 22.65 -8.54 23.79
N ARG A 302 22.18 -7.29 23.67
CA ARG A 302 21.69 -6.49 24.81
C ARG A 302 20.21 -6.76 25.02
N MET A 303 19.85 -7.12 26.25
CA MET A 303 18.50 -7.50 26.63
C MET A 303 18.21 -7.01 28.05
N GLY A 304 16.95 -6.66 28.31
CA GLY A 304 16.52 -6.17 29.62
C GLY A 304 16.69 -7.22 30.73
N ALA A 305 16.84 -6.76 31.96
CA ALA A 305 17.09 -7.59 33.15
C ALA A 305 16.00 -8.63 33.42
N GLY A 306 14.78 -8.42 32.90
CA GLY A 306 13.72 -9.45 32.89
C GLY A 306 14.01 -10.59 31.90
N GLU A 307 14.32 -10.25 30.65
CA GLU A 307 14.62 -11.22 29.57
C GLU A 307 15.90 -12.00 29.85
N ALA A 308 16.92 -11.33 30.40
CA ALA A 308 18.22 -11.91 30.73
C ALA A 308 18.17 -13.10 31.71
N GLN A 309 17.07 -13.28 32.45
CA GLN A 309 16.90 -14.40 33.39
C GLN A 309 16.57 -15.72 32.67
N GLN A 310 15.80 -15.67 31.56
CA GLN A 310 15.38 -16.84 30.79
C GLN A 310 15.25 -16.49 29.28
N PRO A 311 16.33 -16.09 28.61
CA PRO A 311 16.24 -15.51 27.27
C PRO A 311 15.80 -16.55 26.23
N ALA A 312 14.73 -16.23 25.50
CA ALA A 312 14.22 -17.13 24.48
C ALA A 312 15.21 -17.27 23.30
N ARG A 313 15.37 -18.48 22.75
CA ARG A 313 16.24 -18.77 21.58
C ARG A 313 16.01 -17.79 20.42
N SER A 314 14.75 -17.44 20.17
CA SER A 314 14.32 -16.52 19.12
C SER A 314 14.87 -15.09 19.27
N VAL A 315 15.30 -14.67 20.47
CA VAL A 315 15.93 -13.36 20.69
C VAL A 315 17.30 -13.31 20.02
N PHE A 316 18.12 -14.34 20.20
CA PHE A 316 19.44 -14.45 19.56
C PHE A 316 19.33 -14.63 18.05
N GLU A 317 18.35 -15.41 17.58
CA GLU A 317 18.06 -15.57 16.15
C GLU A 317 17.54 -14.26 15.52
N GLY A 318 16.80 -13.45 16.28
CA GLY A 318 16.36 -12.13 15.86
C GLY A 318 17.51 -11.15 15.75
N VAL A 319 18.32 -10.97 16.80
CA VAL A 319 19.48 -10.08 16.77
C VAL A 319 20.52 -10.49 15.71
N ALA A 320 20.78 -11.79 15.53
CA ALA A 320 21.67 -12.24 14.47
C ALA A 320 21.13 -11.88 13.06
N ARG A 321 19.81 -11.89 12.86
CA ARG A 321 19.19 -11.37 11.64
C ARG A 321 19.23 -9.84 11.56
N GLN A 322 18.99 -9.09 12.63
CA GLN A 322 19.16 -7.63 12.63
C GLN A 322 20.55 -7.21 12.17
N ILE A 323 21.60 -7.92 12.61
CA ILE A 323 22.99 -7.71 12.17
C ILE A 323 23.14 -7.95 10.65
N LEU A 324 22.58 -9.04 10.11
CA LEU A 324 22.53 -9.28 8.65
C LEU A 324 21.71 -8.20 7.92
N GLY A 325 20.67 -7.66 8.57
CA GLY A 325 19.85 -6.56 8.08
C GLY A 325 20.65 -5.27 7.91
N VAL A 326 21.44 -4.88 8.92
CA VAL A 326 22.37 -3.74 8.85
C VAL A 326 23.41 -3.93 7.76
N LEU A 327 24.04 -5.12 7.69
CA LEU A 327 25.00 -5.40 6.61
C LEU A 327 24.35 -5.22 5.23
N SER A 328 23.13 -5.73 5.03
CA SER A 328 22.41 -5.51 3.77
C SER A 328 21.99 -4.05 3.54
N LEU A 329 21.60 -3.32 4.59
CA LEU A 329 21.15 -1.93 4.55
C LEU A 329 22.28 -0.98 4.08
N CYS A 330 23.50 -1.26 4.55
CA CYS A 330 24.73 -0.54 4.24
C CYS A 330 25.45 -1.04 2.97
N GLY A 331 24.87 -2.01 2.22
CA GLY A 331 25.45 -2.55 0.98
C GLY A 331 26.49 -3.66 1.18
N GLU A 332 26.82 -4.02 2.42
CA GLU A 332 27.78 -5.04 2.85
C GLU A 332 27.25 -6.49 2.68
N HIS A 333 26.48 -6.75 1.62
CA HIS A 333 25.83 -8.04 1.38
C HIS A 333 26.84 -9.19 1.22
N GLU A 334 28.02 -8.95 0.65
CA GLU A 334 29.10 -9.96 0.57
C GLU A 334 29.70 -10.28 1.95
N ILE A 335 29.70 -9.32 2.88
CA ILE A 335 30.09 -9.54 4.28
C ILE A 335 29.04 -10.37 5.00
N ALA A 336 27.75 -10.07 4.80
CA ALA A 336 26.65 -10.90 5.28
C ALA A 336 26.76 -12.35 4.76
N ARG A 337 27.00 -12.53 3.46
CA ARG A 337 27.20 -13.85 2.84
C ARG A 337 28.40 -14.60 3.45
N ARG A 338 29.53 -13.92 3.65
CA ARG A 338 30.74 -14.50 4.27
C ARG A 338 30.54 -14.83 5.75
N LEU A 339 29.77 -14.03 6.49
CA LEU A 339 29.41 -14.29 7.87
C LEU A 339 28.53 -15.55 7.99
N VAL A 340 27.51 -15.68 7.15
CA VAL A 340 26.67 -16.90 7.08
C VAL A 340 27.51 -18.12 6.70
N ALA A 341 28.46 -17.99 5.75
CA ALA A 341 29.37 -19.08 5.38
C ALA A 341 30.31 -19.52 6.51
N PHE A 342 30.80 -18.57 7.33
CA PHE A 342 31.64 -18.86 8.50
C PHE A 342 30.84 -19.53 9.63
N VAL A 343 29.67 -18.98 9.95
CA VAL A 343 28.81 -19.46 11.05
C VAL A 343 28.15 -20.79 10.71
N TRP A 344 27.78 -21.00 9.44
CA TRP A 344 27.15 -22.21 8.94
C TRP A 344 27.89 -22.75 7.69
N PRO A 345 28.98 -23.52 7.87
CA PRO A 345 29.81 -24.03 6.76
C PRO A 345 29.11 -24.97 5.76
N ASP A 346 27.88 -25.37 6.05
CA ASP A 346 26.99 -26.11 5.14
C ASP A 346 26.34 -25.22 4.06
N LEU A 347 26.56 -23.90 4.09
CA LEU A 347 26.07 -22.95 3.07
C LEU A 347 26.55 -23.33 1.65
N ASP A 348 27.87 -23.44 1.47
CA ASP A 348 28.53 -23.70 0.19
C ASP A 348 28.90 -25.20 0.01
N ARG A 349 28.37 -26.09 0.86
CA ARG A 349 28.58 -27.54 0.78
C ARG A 349 27.27 -28.28 0.48
N PRO A 350 27.29 -29.36 -0.32
CA PRO A 350 26.19 -30.31 -0.32
C PRO A 350 26.12 -30.97 1.07
N SER A 351 25.00 -30.77 1.80
CA SER A 351 24.83 -31.35 3.13
C SER A 351 25.03 -32.86 3.08
N ALA A 352 25.93 -33.39 3.92
CA ALA A 352 25.95 -34.81 4.22
C ALA A 352 24.58 -35.19 4.79
N GLU A 353 23.91 -36.19 4.19
CA GLU A 353 22.46 -36.43 4.29
C GLU A 353 21.92 -36.39 5.73
N THR A 354 21.49 -35.21 6.18
CA THR A 354 20.81 -35.05 7.46
C THR A 354 19.39 -35.57 7.27
N GLY A 355 19.07 -36.70 7.91
CA GLY A 355 17.90 -37.51 7.61
C GLY A 355 16.61 -36.69 7.42
N ALA A 356 16.01 -36.80 6.23
CA ALA A 356 14.84 -36.01 5.85
C ALA A 356 13.66 -36.21 6.80
N ASP A 357 12.72 -35.26 6.78
CA ASP A 357 11.51 -35.29 7.59
C ASP A 357 10.78 -36.65 7.48
N PRO A 358 10.39 -37.28 8.61
CA PRO A 358 9.81 -38.61 8.62
C PRO A 358 8.46 -38.69 7.89
N VAL A 359 7.65 -37.62 7.84
CA VAL A 359 6.41 -37.61 7.05
C VAL A 359 6.72 -37.75 5.55
N THR A 360 7.73 -37.04 5.09
CA THR A 360 8.23 -37.06 3.71
C THR A 360 8.88 -38.39 3.35
N LEU A 361 9.69 -38.96 4.26
CA LEU A 361 10.27 -40.29 4.08
C LEU A 361 9.20 -41.38 4.05
N ALA A 362 8.21 -41.36 4.95
CA ALA A 362 7.09 -42.30 4.94
C ALA A 362 6.27 -42.19 3.65
N HIS A 363 5.95 -40.96 3.22
CA HIS A 363 5.23 -40.74 1.97
C HIS A 363 6.01 -41.23 0.73
N THR A 364 7.34 -41.21 0.77
CA THR A 364 8.19 -41.79 -0.28
C THR A 364 8.16 -43.32 -0.20
N ALA A 365 8.38 -43.88 0.99
CA ALA A 365 8.48 -45.33 1.23
C ALA A 365 7.18 -46.09 0.94
N PHE A 366 6.03 -45.50 1.26
CA PHE A 366 4.71 -46.11 1.09
C PHE A 366 3.91 -45.50 -0.07
N HIS A 367 4.56 -44.83 -1.03
CA HIS A 367 3.87 -44.11 -2.11
C HIS A 367 2.92 -44.98 -2.96
N LYS A 368 3.25 -46.27 -3.15
CA LYS A 368 2.43 -47.25 -3.88
C LYS A 368 1.22 -47.76 -3.07
N GLU A 369 1.24 -47.52 -1.77
CA GLU A 369 0.25 -48.02 -0.80
C GLU A 369 -0.68 -46.89 -0.32
N GLY A 370 -0.26 -45.62 -0.47
CA GLY A 370 -0.94 -44.46 0.10
C GLY A 370 -0.78 -44.35 1.61
N LEU A 371 -0.99 -43.14 2.16
CA LEU A 371 -0.97 -42.88 3.60
C LEU A 371 -2.17 -42.01 4.01
N THR A 372 -3.02 -42.56 4.86
CA THR A 372 -4.05 -41.83 5.61
C THR A 372 -3.51 -41.48 7.00
N TYR A 373 -3.94 -40.34 7.55
CA TYR A 373 -3.60 -39.91 8.90
C TYR A 373 -4.87 -39.50 9.64
N ASP A 374 -5.17 -40.18 10.74
CA ASP A 374 -6.26 -39.90 11.66
C ASP A 374 -5.69 -39.21 12.92
N TYR A 375 -6.45 -38.34 13.60
CA TYR A 375 -5.94 -37.47 14.69
C TYR A 375 -6.92 -37.33 15.84
N ASP A 376 -6.41 -37.43 17.08
CA ASP A 376 -7.14 -37.15 18.32
C ASP A 376 -6.45 -36.05 19.15
N GLU A 377 -7.20 -35.41 20.04
CA GLU A 377 -6.73 -34.33 20.93
C GLU A 377 -7.14 -34.62 22.38
N GLU A 378 -6.18 -34.57 23.32
CA GLU A 378 -6.42 -34.73 24.76
C GLU A 378 -5.75 -33.62 25.57
N GLY A 379 -6.37 -33.26 26.71
CA GLY A 379 -5.82 -32.29 27.67
C GLY A 379 -6.39 -30.86 27.56
N PRO A 380 -6.10 -30.01 28.56
CA PRO A 380 -6.59 -28.62 28.60
C PRO A 380 -5.90 -27.76 27.54
N ASP A 381 -6.53 -26.67 27.09
CA ASP A 381 -6.03 -25.84 25.96
C ASP A 381 -4.57 -25.37 26.11
N HIS A 382 -4.14 -25.06 27.34
CA HIS A 382 -2.76 -24.63 27.64
C HIS A 382 -1.73 -25.78 27.68
N ARG A 383 -2.14 -27.04 27.45
CA ARG A 383 -1.29 -28.23 27.46
C ARG A 383 -1.89 -29.39 26.64
N LYS A 384 -2.39 -29.10 25.43
CA LYS A 384 -2.98 -30.10 24.53
C LYS A 384 -1.93 -31.08 23.97
N VAL A 385 -2.19 -32.37 24.14
CA VAL A 385 -1.46 -33.46 23.50
C VAL A 385 -2.26 -33.96 22.31
N PHE A 386 -1.61 -33.99 21.15
CA PHE A 386 -2.18 -34.51 19.93
C PHE A 386 -1.67 -35.94 19.72
N ARG A 387 -2.57 -36.85 19.37
CA ARG A 387 -2.24 -38.18 18.83
C ARG A 387 -2.44 -38.16 17.32
N ALA A 388 -1.63 -38.92 16.61
CA ALA A 388 -1.85 -39.20 15.19
C ALA A 388 -1.65 -40.69 14.94
N ALA A 389 -2.58 -41.33 14.25
CA ALA A 389 -2.45 -42.67 13.72
C ALA A 389 -2.22 -42.58 12.21
N VAL A 390 -1.17 -43.21 11.70
CA VAL A 390 -0.89 -43.32 10.26
C VAL A 390 -1.25 -44.72 9.77
N ARG A 391 -1.93 -44.82 8.63
CA ARG A 391 -2.35 -46.09 8.03
C ARG A 391 -2.05 -46.14 6.54
N THR A 392 -1.47 -47.26 6.10
CA THR A 392 -1.25 -47.58 4.68
C THR A 392 -2.48 -48.24 4.06
N GLY A 393 -2.63 -48.16 2.74
CA GLY A 393 -3.64 -48.94 2.00
C GLY A 393 -3.44 -50.46 2.06
N THR A 394 -2.25 -50.95 2.46
CA THR A 394 -1.99 -52.38 2.73
C THR A 394 -2.34 -52.81 4.16
N GLY A 395 -2.83 -51.89 5.00
CA GLY A 395 -3.28 -52.18 6.37
C GLY A 395 -2.23 -52.04 7.47
N ARG A 396 -0.96 -51.72 7.14
CA ARG A 396 0.05 -51.36 8.15
C ARG A 396 -0.33 -50.06 8.86
N THR A 397 -0.16 -50.03 10.17
CA THR A 397 -0.41 -48.86 11.03
C THR A 397 0.79 -48.52 11.92
N ALA A 398 0.86 -47.26 12.37
CA ALA A 398 1.68 -46.81 13.49
C ALA A 398 1.07 -45.57 14.14
N GLU A 399 1.47 -45.25 15.36
CA GLU A 399 0.96 -44.09 16.11
C GLU A 399 2.10 -43.19 16.61
N GLY A 400 1.79 -41.92 16.89
CA GLY A 400 2.72 -40.98 17.49
C GLY A 400 2.02 -39.80 18.16
N THR A 401 2.70 -39.20 19.14
CA THR A 401 2.20 -38.10 19.97
C THR A 401 3.04 -36.83 19.80
N GLY A 402 2.46 -35.68 20.11
CA GLY A 402 3.19 -34.41 20.14
C GLY A 402 2.35 -33.23 20.62
N GLN A 403 3.01 -32.11 20.91
CA GLN A 403 2.36 -30.85 21.35
C GLN A 403 1.71 -30.06 20.19
N SER A 404 1.58 -30.67 19.00
CA SER A 404 0.84 -30.14 17.85
C SER A 404 0.50 -31.28 16.88
N LYS A 405 -0.53 -31.10 16.03
CA LYS A 405 -0.86 -32.06 14.94
C LYS A 405 0.34 -32.35 14.03
N LYS A 406 1.19 -31.35 13.75
CA LYS A 406 2.41 -31.53 12.94
C LYS A 406 3.45 -32.41 13.65
N ALA A 407 3.66 -32.21 14.96
CA ALA A 407 4.57 -33.03 15.75
C ALA A 407 4.08 -34.48 15.88
N ALA A 408 2.79 -34.68 16.20
CA ALA A 408 2.17 -36.00 16.27
C ALA A 408 2.27 -36.75 14.93
N ARG A 409 1.98 -36.07 13.80
CA ARG A 409 2.14 -36.63 12.45
C ARG A 409 3.57 -37.08 12.17
N ALA A 410 4.56 -36.27 12.54
CA ALA A 410 5.98 -36.60 12.36
C ALA A 410 6.41 -37.80 13.23
N ALA A 411 5.91 -37.89 14.47
CA ALA A 411 6.13 -39.03 15.34
C ALA A 411 5.48 -40.32 14.78
N ALA A 412 4.24 -40.25 14.29
CA ALA A 412 3.55 -41.41 13.72
C ALA A 412 4.23 -41.91 12.44
N ALA A 413 4.64 -40.99 11.57
CA ALA A 413 5.41 -41.31 10.36
C ALA A 413 6.80 -41.89 10.67
N ARG A 414 7.45 -41.42 11.75
CA ARG A 414 8.71 -41.99 12.26
C ARG A 414 8.49 -43.43 12.74
N ALA A 415 7.50 -43.66 13.60
CA ALA A 415 7.15 -44.99 14.09
C ALA A 415 6.81 -45.97 12.95
N LEU A 416 6.16 -45.51 11.87
CA LEU A 416 5.90 -46.33 10.69
C LEU A 416 7.18 -46.70 9.91
N LEU A 417 8.13 -45.78 9.78
CA LEU A 417 9.42 -46.07 9.14
C LEU A 417 10.26 -47.04 9.98
N ASP A 418 10.30 -46.82 11.29
CA ASP A 418 11.09 -47.61 12.24
C ASP A 418 10.50 -49.03 12.42
N ALA A 419 9.17 -49.21 12.25
CA ALA A 419 8.50 -50.51 12.24
C ALA A 419 8.69 -51.31 10.93
N TYR A 420 9.02 -50.65 9.82
CA TYR A 420 9.23 -51.28 8.51
C TYR A 420 10.57 -50.86 7.87
N PRO A 421 11.71 -51.11 8.55
CA PRO A 421 13.01 -50.56 8.19
C PRO A 421 13.50 -51.02 6.81
N GLN A 422 13.09 -52.20 6.34
CA GLN A 422 13.37 -52.69 4.99
C GLN A 422 12.72 -51.84 3.89
N VAL A 423 11.54 -51.25 4.15
CA VAL A 423 10.85 -50.36 3.19
C VAL A 423 11.47 -48.96 3.26
N ALA A 424 11.79 -48.48 4.47
CA ALA A 424 12.54 -47.24 4.67
C ALA A 424 13.93 -47.28 4.01
N ALA A 425 14.64 -48.41 4.09
CA ALA A 425 15.94 -48.62 3.46
C ALA A 425 15.85 -48.64 1.93
N ALA A 426 14.86 -49.33 1.35
CA ALA A 426 14.63 -49.32 -0.10
C ALA A 426 14.36 -47.89 -0.62
N ALA A 427 13.51 -47.13 0.07
CA ALA A 427 13.24 -45.72 -0.25
C ALA A 427 14.48 -44.82 -0.07
N GLY A 428 15.31 -45.11 0.95
CA GLY A 428 16.61 -44.46 1.15
C GLY A 428 17.60 -44.75 0.02
N VAL A 429 17.57 -45.94 -0.57
CA VAL A 429 18.40 -46.31 -1.72
C VAL A 429 17.90 -45.67 -3.02
N GLU A 430 16.58 -45.67 -3.29
CA GLU A 430 16.00 -44.90 -4.41
C GLU A 430 16.33 -43.39 -4.30
N ARG A 431 16.40 -42.85 -3.08
CA ARG A 431 16.78 -41.46 -2.83
C ARG A 431 18.30 -41.22 -2.98
N LYS A 432 19.15 -42.13 -2.51
CA LYS A 432 20.61 -42.08 -2.74
C LYS A 432 21.01 -42.20 -4.21
N ALA A 433 20.21 -42.89 -5.02
CA ALA A 433 20.36 -42.93 -6.48
C ALA A 433 19.98 -41.60 -7.17
N ALA A 434 19.47 -40.62 -6.41
CA ALA A 434 19.15 -39.27 -6.86
C ALA A 434 20.02 -38.22 -6.12
N PRO A 435 21.35 -38.18 -6.34
CA PRO A 435 22.14 -37.03 -5.92
C PRO A 435 21.56 -35.77 -6.57
N ALA A 436 21.65 -34.63 -5.87
CA ALA A 436 21.38 -33.33 -6.49
C ALA A 436 22.29 -33.20 -7.71
N THR A 437 21.69 -33.09 -8.90
CA THR A 437 22.46 -33.06 -10.15
C THR A 437 23.44 -31.91 -10.10
N LEU A 438 24.72 -32.20 -10.39
CA LEU A 438 25.76 -31.18 -10.58
C LEU A 438 25.20 -30.09 -11.50
N PRO A 439 25.48 -28.80 -11.21
CA PRO A 439 24.80 -27.68 -11.85
C PRO A 439 24.88 -27.82 -13.37
N ALA A 440 23.70 -27.91 -14.00
CA ALA A 440 23.62 -28.13 -15.44
C ALA A 440 24.34 -27.00 -16.20
N ALA A 441 25.13 -27.36 -17.21
CA ALA A 441 25.81 -26.36 -18.04
C ALA A 441 24.79 -25.36 -18.60
N SER A 442 25.09 -24.06 -18.47
CA SER A 442 24.11 -22.97 -18.54
C SER A 442 23.12 -23.07 -19.71
N PRO A 443 21.85 -22.72 -19.49
CA PRO A 443 20.84 -22.72 -20.55
C PRO A 443 21.28 -21.82 -21.70
N LEU A 444 20.96 -22.24 -22.93
CA LEU A 444 21.21 -21.50 -24.15
C LEU A 444 19.92 -20.86 -24.66
N PRO A 445 19.99 -19.75 -25.41
CA PRO A 445 18.86 -19.29 -26.21
C PRO A 445 18.40 -20.38 -27.19
N TYR A 446 17.09 -20.48 -27.41
CA TYR A 446 16.55 -21.36 -28.45
C TYR A 446 17.02 -20.92 -29.84
N ALA A 447 17.25 -21.87 -30.74
CA ALA A 447 17.63 -21.56 -32.12
C ALA A 447 16.50 -20.87 -32.92
N GLN A 448 15.23 -21.27 -32.68
CA GLN A 448 14.06 -20.79 -33.42
C GLN A 448 12.81 -20.57 -32.52
N PRO A 449 12.84 -19.66 -31.53
CA PRO A 449 11.69 -19.39 -30.64
C PRO A 449 10.62 -18.47 -31.26
N GLY A 450 10.82 -17.99 -32.48
CA GLY A 450 10.05 -16.89 -33.07
C GLY A 450 10.57 -15.51 -32.65
N ASN A 451 10.09 -14.46 -33.31
CA ASN A 451 10.63 -13.11 -33.16
C ASN A 451 10.31 -12.53 -31.78
N ARG A 452 9.03 -12.46 -31.38
CA ARG A 452 8.61 -11.81 -30.12
C ARG A 452 9.39 -12.28 -28.89
N HIS A 453 9.65 -13.57 -28.74
CA HIS A 453 10.46 -14.09 -27.64
C HIS A 453 11.92 -13.62 -27.71
N ARG A 454 12.54 -13.64 -28.90
CA ARG A 454 13.89 -13.10 -29.12
C ARG A 454 13.96 -11.60 -28.82
N ASP A 455 12.95 -10.85 -29.28
CA ASP A 455 12.88 -9.41 -29.12
C ASP A 455 12.68 -9.05 -27.63
N ALA A 456 11.80 -9.77 -26.91
CA ALA A 456 11.62 -9.65 -25.47
C ALA A 456 12.88 -10.01 -24.67
N VAL A 457 13.56 -11.12 -25.00
CA VAL A 457 14.84 -11.49 -24.37
C VAL A 457 15.90 -10.40 -24.61
N SER A 458 15.99 -9.87 -25.82
CA SER A 458 16.96 -8.81 -26.16
C SER A 458 16.67 -7.48 -25.45
N ASP A 459 15.39 -7.09 -25.35
CA ASP A 459 15.00 -5.87 -24.66
C ASP A 459 15.22 -5.99 -23.14
N LEU A 460 14.94 -7.15 -22.53
CA LEU A 460 15.23 -7.41 -21.12
C LEU A 460 16.74 -7.46 -20.83
N ALA A 461 17.53 -8.09 -21.72
CA ALA A 461 18.99 -8.14 -21.60
C ALA A 461 19.63 -6.75 -21.68
N ALA A 462 19.03 -5.83 -22.44
CA ALA A 462 19.43 -4.42 -22.50
C ALA A 462 18.96 -3.65 -21.24
N MET A 463 17.66 -3.74 -20.90
CA MET A 463 17.04 -3.02 -19.79
C MET A 463 17.71 -3.32 -18.44
N PHE A 464 18.07 -4.58 -18.18
CA PHE A 464 18.75 -4.99 -16.95
C PHE A 464 20.29 -5.00 -17.07
N GLU A 465 20.89 -4.46 -18.14
CA GLU A 465 22.36 -4.43 -18.38
C GLU A 465 23.06 -5.80 -18.32
N LEU A 466 22.35 -6.88 -18.66
CA LEU A 466 22.81 -8.27 -18.45
C LEU A 466 23.73 -8.78 -19.57
N GLY A 467 23.50 -8.30 -20.79
CA GLY A 467 24.22 -8.70 -22.00
C GLY A 467 24.03 -10.17 -22.40
N HIS A 468 24.60 -10.55 -23.55
CA HIS A 468 24.31 -11.82 -24.23
C HIS A 468 24.65 -13.12 -23.47
N ARG A 469 25.29 -13.04 -22.31
CA ARG A 469 25.52 -14.20 -21.44
C ARG A 469 24.26 -14.58 -20.64
N ALA A 470 23.32 -13.67 -20.47
CA ALA A 470 22.06 -13.89 -19.76
C ALA A 470 20.91 -14.32 -20.68
N ASP A 471 21.03 -14.19 -22.01
CA ASP A 471 19.97 -14.48 -22.98
C ASP A 471 19.35 -15.89 -22.79
N GLY A 472 20.15 -16.88 -22.37
CA GLY A 472 19.67 -18.22 -22.03
C GLY A 472 18.88 -18.30 -20.73
N LEU A 473 19.25 -17.54 -19.70
CA LEU A 473 18.50 -17.44 -18.43
C LEU A 473 17.19 -16.66 -18.62
N LEU A 474 17.21 -15.59 -19.43
CA LEU A 474 16.02 -14.83 -19.79
C LEU A 474 15.06 -15.63 -20.66
N ALA A 475 15.58 -16.41 -21.63
CA ALA A 475 14.78 -17.36 -22.39
C ALA A 475 14.15 -18.43 -21.48
N GLN A 476 14.86 -18.89 -20.44
CA GLN A 476 14.29 -19.81 -19.44
C GLN A 476 13.19 -19.13 -18.61
N ALA A 477 13.38 -17.88 -18.18
CA ALA A 477 12.39 -17.11 -17.43
C ALA A 477 11.09 -16.91 -18.24
N LEU A 478 11.22 -16.69 -19.54
CA LEU A 478 10.12 -16.60 -20.51
C LEU A 478 9.70 -17.97 -21.10
N THR A 479 9.93 -19.08 -20.39
CA THR A 479 9.46 -20.43 -20.77
C THR A 479 8.51 -21.01 -19.72
N HIS A 480 7.21 -21.10 -20.05
CA HIS A 480 6.23 -21.79 -19.22
C HIS A 480 6.30 -23.32 -19.39
N ALA A 481 5.91 -24.08 -18.36
CA ALA A 481 6.01 -25.54 -18.36
C ALA A 481 5.24 -26.22 -19.50
N SER A 482 4.10 -25.68 -19.93
CA SER A 482 3.32 -26.27 -21.04
C SER A 482 4.07 -26.24 -22.37
N TRP A 483 4.85 -25.19 -22.65
CA TRP A 483 5.70 -25.13 -23.85
C TRP A 483 6.82 -26.18 -23.80
N VAL A 484 7.44 -26.40 -22.62
CA VAL A 484 8.47 -27.44 -22.44
C VAL A 484 7.91 -28.83 -22.71
N HIS A 485 6.68 -29.09 -22.26
CA HIS A 485 6.00 -30.37 -22.50
C HIS A 485 5.70 -30.64 -23.98
N GLU A 486 5.35 -29.61 -24.77
CA GLU A 486 5.16 -29.73 -26.23
C GLU A 486 6.50 -29.78 -26.99
N ASN A 487 7.51 -29.02 -26.57
CA ASN A 487 8.73 -28.73 -27.35
C ASN A 487 10.00 -29.39 -26.75
N GLN A 488 9.86 -30.56 -26.13
CA GLN A 488 10.90 -31.26 -25.37
C GLN A 488 12.24 -31.39 -26.11
N ALA A 489 12.23 -31.61 -27.43
CA ALA A 489 13.45 -31.69 -28.24
C ALA A 489 14.20 -30.35 -28.31
N ALA A 490 13.48 -29.23 -28.47
CA ALA A 490 14.07 -27.89 -28.47
C ALA A 490 14.55 -27.48 -27.08
N ALA A 491 13.78 -27.80 -26.03
CA ALA A 491 14.18 -27.60 -24.64
C ALA A 491 15.48 -28.37 -24.31
N THR A 492 15.55 -29.66 -24.67
CA THR A 492 16.73 -30.50 -24.45
C THR A 492 17.95 -29.97 -25.21
N ALA A 493 17.80 -29.61 -26.49
CA ALA A 493 18.88 -29.09 -27.31
C ALA A 493 19.43 -27.74 -26.79
N ALA A 494 18.57 -26.89 -26.22
CA ALA A 494 18.94 -25.61 -25.62
C ALA A 494 19.38 -25.72 -24.15
N ARG A 495 19.35 -26.91 -23.53
CA ARG A 495 19.55 -27.12 -22.07
C ARG A 495 18.59 -26.28 -21.21
N GLN A 496 17.37 -26.12 -21.71
CA GLN A 496 16.30 -25.29 -21.16
C GLN A 496 15.30 -26.09 -20.33
N ARG A 497 14.54 -25.38 -19.48
CA ARG A 497 13.49 -25.95 -18.62
C ARG A 497 12.40 -24.92 -18.32
N ASP A 498 11.44 -25.29 -17.47
CA ASP A 498 10.41 -24.42 -16.92
C ASP A 498 10.99 -23.26 -16.08
N ASN A 499 10.28 -22.12 -16.08
CA ASN A 499 10.64 -20.95 -15.30
C ASN A 499 10.43 -21.11 -13.78
N HIS A 500 9.66 -22.08 -13.28
CA HIS A 500 9.26 -22.15 -11.86
C HIS A 500 10.41 -22.15 -10.83
N LEU A 501 11.60 -22.69 -11.17
CA LEU A 501 12.78 -22.59 -10.27
C LEU A 501 13.37 -21.18 -10.20
N LEU A 502 13.27 -20.43 -11.30
CA LEU A 502 13.65 -19.03 -11.36
C LEU A 502 12.57 -18.18 -10.67
N ALA A 503 11.29 -18.44 -10.91
CA ALA A 503 10.18 -17.77 -10.22
C ALA A 503 10.30 -17.87 -8.69
N HIS A 504 10.44 -19.09 -8.16
CA HIS A 504 10.59 -19.28 -6.71
C HIS A 504 11.89 -18.66 -6.12
N HIS A 505 12.98 -18.53 -6.88
CA HIS A 505 14.12 -17.72 -6.41
C HIS A 505 13.74 -16.22 -6.48
N GLY A 506 13.07 -15.81 -7.56
CA GLY A 506 12.61 -14.47 -7.83
C GLY A 506 11.69 -13.89 -6.78
N SER A 507 10.75 -14.66 -6.22
CA SER A 507 9.89 -14.18 -5.13
C SER A 507 10.71 -13.71 -3.93
N HIS A 508 11.69 -14.50 -3.47
CA HIS A 508 12.58 -14.10 -2.37
C HIS A 508 13.51 -12.93 -2.74
N VAL A 509 13.94 -12.81 -4.00
CA VAL A 509 14.70 -11.63 -4.47
C VAL A 509 13.82 -10.38 -4.47
N VAL A 510 12.58 -10.48 -4.98
CA VAL A 510 11.60 -9.39 -4.97
C VAL A 510 11.28 -8.95 -3.54
N ASP A 511 11.01 -9.88 -2.63
CA ASP A 511 10.80 -9.59 -1.21
C ASP A 511 12.03 -8.93 -0.55
N HIS A 512 13.24 -9.32 -0.96
CA HIS A 512 14.47 -8.70 -0.47
C HIS A 512 14.67 -7.27 -0.99
N LEU A 513 14.44 -7.04 -2.29
CA LEU A 513 14.48 -5.70 -2.88
C LEU A 513 13.42 -4.78 -2.27
N ALA A 514 12.18 -5.27 -2.09
CA ALA A 514 11.09 -4.52 -1.47
C ALA A 514 11.36 -4.21 0.00
N ALA A 515 11.86 -5.18 0.77
CA ALA A 515 12.29 -4.95 2.15
C ALA A 515 13.41 -3.91 2.23
N HIS A 516 14.41 -3.97 1.34
CA HIS A 516 15.52 -3.01 1.32
C HIS A 516 15.06 -1.59 1.02
N VAL A 517 14.22 -1.40 -0.01
CA VAL A 517 13.59 -0.11 -0.33
C VAL A 517 12.80 0.41 0.87
N ARG A 518 11.92 -0.40 1.44
CA ARG A 518 11.04 0.03 2.54
C ARG A 518 11.81 0.42 3.79
N VAL A 519 12.83 -0.34 4.16
CA VAL A 519 13.68 -0.07 5.33
C VAL A 519 14.51 1.20 5.10
N ARG A 520 15.08 1.40 3.91
CA ARG A 520 15.79 2.65 3.57
C ARG A 520 14.88 3.87 3.55
N GLN A 521 13.63 3.73 3.09
CA GLN A 521 12.64 4.81 3.15
C GLN A 521 12.30 5.16 4.61
N ALA A 522 11.91 4.19 5.43
CA ALA A 522 11.51 4.43 6.81
C ALA A 522 12.64 5.05 7.65
N LEU A 523 13.84 4.46 7.59
CA LEU A 523 15.00 4.88 8.38
C LEU A 523 15.74 6.12 7.83
N ALA A 524 15.23 6.71 6.74
CA ALA A 524 15.60 8.04 6.27
C ALA A 524 14.66 9.15 6.77
N HIS A 525 13.45 8.81 7.24
CA HIS A 525 12.49 9.77 7.79
C HIS A 525 12.55 9.85 9.32
N GLY A 526 12.98 8.78 9.99
CA GLY A 526 13.25 8.79 11.43
C GLY A 526 13.61 7.43 12.01
N LEU A 527 14.00 7.44 13.29
CA LEU A 527 14.20 6.22 14.10
C LEU A 527 13.00 5.91 15.00
N THR A 528 11.94 6.71 14.92
CA THR A 528 10.67 6.50 15.62
C THR A 528 9.51 6.17 14.66
N PRO A 529 9.67 5.29 13.64
CA PRO A 529 8.59 5.00 12.71
C PRO A 529 7.39 4.38 13.43
N ASP A 530 6.19 4.70 12.94
CA ASP A 530 4.96 4.06 13.38
C ASP A 530 4.83 2.61 12.84
N GLU A 531 3.69 1.98 13.09
CA GLU A 531 3.42 0.58 12.70
C GLU A 531 3.32 0.36 11.18
N ASP A 532 2.85 1.36 10.46
CA ASP A 532 2.60 1.31 9.02
C ASP A 532 3.81 1.85 8.24
N GLU A 533 4.50 2.87 8.77
CA GLU A 533 5.87 3.23 8.40
C GLU A 533 6.85 2.05 8.50
N ALA A 534 6.70 1.21 9.54
CA ALA A 534 7.52 0.02 9.72
C ALA A 534 7.02 -1.25 9.01
N ARG A 535 5.92 -1.17 8.26
CA ARG A 535 5.33 -2.31 7.56
C ARG A 535 6.11 -2.64 6.30
N ILE A 536 6.72 -3.83 6.28
CA ILE A 536 7.29 -4.45 5.07
C ILE A 536 6.27 -5.46 4.54
N LEU A 537 5.73 -5.20 3.35
CA LEU A 537 4.85 -6.14 2.65
C LEU A 537 5.66 -7.21 1.90
N THR A 538 4.99 -8.30 1.56
CA THR A 538 5.47 -9.38 0.68
C THR A 538 4.74 -9.21 -0.64
N ALA A 539 5.44 -9.16 -1.77
CA ALA A 539 4.80 -8.84 -3.04
C ALA A 539 3.80 -9.93 -3.45
N SER A 540 2.60 -9.56 -3.88
CA SER A 540 1.60 -10.53 -4.35
C SER A 540 1.83 -10.94 -5.81
N ASP A 541 1.19 -12.03 -6.21
CA ASP A 541 1.13 -12.44 -7.62
C ASP A 541 0.48 -11.36 -8.51
N ASP A 542 -0.42 -10.53 -7.95
CA ASP A 542 -1.03 -9.43 -8.67
C ASP A 542 -0.06 -8.24 -8.83
N ASP A 543 0.76 -7.93 -7.82
CA ASP A 543 1.81 -6.89 -7.92
C ASP A 543 2.86 -7.27 -8.95
N THR A 544 3.29 -8.54 -8.93
CA THR A 544 4.31 -9.06 -9.85
C THR A 544 3.74 -9.36 -11.24
N ALA A 545 2.46 -9.66 -11.39
CA ALA A 545 1.77 -9.67 -12.68
C ALA A 545 1.62 -8.24 -13.25
N ARG A 546 1.33 -7.22 -12.43
CA ARG A 546 1.32 -5.81 -12.85
C ARG A 546 2.68 -5.38 -13.41
N LEU A 547 3.77 -5.63 -12.69
CA LEU A 547 5.13 -5.39 -13.18
C LEU A 547 5.40 -6.16 -14.50
N GLY A 548 4.93 -7.40 -14.62
CA GLY A 548 5.04 -8.20 -15.84
C GLY A 548 4.27 -7.65 -17.04
N ALA A 549 3.15 -6.95 -16.81
CA ALA A 549 2.41 -6.22 -17.83
C ALA A 549 3.18 -4.96 -18.28
N THR A 550 3.75 -4.18 -17.34
CA THR A 550 4.58 -3.01 -17.65
C THR A 550 5.86 -3.40 -18.40
N LEU A 551 6.46 -4.55 -18.06
CA LEU A 551 7.58 -5.17 -18.77
C LEU A 551 7.17 -5.91 -20.07
N GLN A 552 5.86 -5.97 -20.38
CA GLN A 552 5.28 -6.59 -21.58
C GLN A 552 5.65 -8.08 -21.79
N LEU A 553 5.87 -8.83 -20.69
CA LEU A 553 6.40 -10.19 -20.72
C LEU A 553 5.48 -11.18 -21.45
N ALA A 554 4.17 -10.96 -21.40
CA ALA A 554 3.15 -11.80 -22.03
C ALA A 554 3.32 -11.98 -23.55
N GLU A 555 3.99 -11.04 -24.24
CA GLU A 555 4.25 -11.14 -25.68
C GLU A 555 5.42 -12.09 -26.01
N GLY A 556 6.37 -12.23 -25.09
CA GLY A 556 7.58 -13.05 -25.24
C GLY A 556 7.52 -14.39 -24.51
N LEU A 557 6.56 -14.59 -23.60
CA LEU A 557 6.35 -15.81 -22.83
C LEU A 557 5.94 -16.97 -23.75
N LEU A 558 6.69 -18.08 -23.70
CA LEU A 558 6.41 -19.28 -24.47
C LEU A 558 5.42 -20.19 -23.73
N THR A 559 4.23 -20.36 -24.32
CA THR A 559 3.14 -21.26 -23.87
C THR A 559 2.73 -22.25 -24.96
N SER A 560 1.84 -23.21 -24.62
CA SER A 560 1.29 -24.21 -25.53
C SER A 560 0.30 -23.64 -26.56
N ARG A 561 -0.05 -24.42 -27.59
CA ARG A 561 -1.04 -24.00 -28.62
C ARG A 561 -2.49 -24.08 -28.12
N GLY A 562 -2.85 -23.17 -27.21
CA GLY A 562 -4.21 -23.00 -26.71
C GLY A 562 -4.24 -22.19 -25.41
N GLU A 563 -3.18 -22.26 -24.62
CA GLU A 563 -2.94 -21.36 -23.49
C GLU A 563 -2.39 -20.03 -24.04
N GLY A 564 -3.21 -18.98 -24.04
CA GLY A 564 -2.70 -17.63 -24.26
C GLY A 564 -1.73 -17.24 -23.14
N GLY A 565 -0.58 -16.63 -23.48
CA GLY A 565 0.45 -16.18 -22.53
C GLY A 565 0.04 -15.00 -21.62
N GLN A 566 -1.26 -14.83 -21.37
CA GLN A 566 -1.90 -13.73 -20.65
C GLN A 566 -2.43 -14.15 -19.26
N GLY A 567 -2.24 -15.41 -18.85
CA GLY A 567 -2.65 -15.87 -17.52
C GLY A 567 -1.84 -15.18 -16.42
N ARG A 568 -2.52 -14.47 -15.49
CA ARG A 568 -1.89 -13.65 -14.42
C ARG A 568 -0.76 -14.38 -13.70
N THR A 569 -0.97 -15.62 -13.29
CA THR A 569 0.04 -16.45 -12.60
C THR A 569 1.27 -16.73 -13.47
N ALA A 570 1.09 -17.11 -14.74
CA ALA A 570 2.19 -17.36 -15.66
C ALA A 570 3.00 -16.08 -15.98
N VAL A 571 2.36 -14.90 -15.92
CA VAL A 571 3.03 -13.59 -16.01
C VAL A 571 3.76 -13.26 -14.70
N SER A 572 3.16 -13.50 -13.52
CA SER A 572 3.83 -13.38 -12.20
C SER A 572 5.11 -14.24 -12.14
N ASP A 573 5.00 -15.54 -12.45
CA ASP A 573 6.12 -16.48 -12.51
C ASP A 573 7.22 -15.99 -13.46
N ALA A 574 6.84 -15.45 -14.63
CA ALA A 574 7.78 -14.89 -15.59
C ALA A 574 8.48 -13.62 -15.06
N THR A 575 7.76 -12.70 -14.40
CA THR A 575 8.33 -11.50 -13.77
C THR A 575 9.36 -11.88 -12.72
N GLN A 576 8.96 -12.74 -11.77
CA GLN A 576 9.84 -13.22 -10.71
C GLN A 576 11.05 -13.93 -11.30
N ALA A 577 10.86 -14.77 -12.33
CA ALA A 577 11.96 -15.46 -13.02
C ALA A 577 12.92 -14.51 -13.75
N VAL A 578 12.45 -13.40 -14.32
CA VAL A 578 13.28 -12.36 -14.94
C VAL A 578 14.11 -11.62 -13.89
N VAL A 579 13.50 -11.24 -12.76
CA VAL A 579 14.23 -10.63 -11.62
C VAL A 579 15.28 -11.60 -11.05
N ALA A 580 14.97 -12.90 -10.96
CA ALA A 580 15.93 -13.94 -10.57
C ALA A 580 17.08 -14.12 -11.58
N ALA A 581 16.79 -14.02 -12.89
CA ALA A 581 17.81 -14.06 -13.93
C ALA A 581 18.74 -12.85 -13.84
N ALA A 582 18.21 -11.66 -13.54
CA ALA A 582 19.01 -10.46 -13.32
C ALA A 582 19.89 -10.57 -12.05
N TRP A 583 19.30 -11.03 -10.93
CA TRP A 583 20.04 -11.22 -9.67
C TRP A 583 21.17 -12.25 -9.80
N ARG A 584 20.97 -13.35 -10.54
CA ARG A 584 22.04 -14.34 -10.79
C ARG A 584 23.24 -13.80 -11.59
N VAL A 585 23.13 -12.63 -12.22
CA VAL A 585 24.20 -11.96 -12.98
C VAL A 585 24.83 -10.83 -12.19
N HIS A 586 24.01 -9.98 -11.56
CA HIS A 586 24.43 -8.75 -10.89
C HIS A 586 24.56 -8.86 -9.36
N GLY A 587 23.87 -9.82 -8.75
CA GLY A 587 23.74 -10.00 -7.31
C GLY A 587 23.31 -8.71 -6.60
N PRO A 588 23.96 -8.34 -5.48
CA PRO A 588 23.57 -7.18 -4.68
C PRO A 588 23.72 -5.83 -5.39
N ARG A 589 24.28 -5.76 -6.60
CA ARG A 589 24.23 -4.51 -7.41
C ARG A 589 22.81 -4.04 -7.68
N LEU A 590 21.82 -4.94 -7.76
CA LEU A 590 20.40 -4.59 -7.92
C LEU A 590 19.80 -3.84 -6.71
N LEU A 591 20.51 -3.77 -5.58
CA LEU A 591 20.15 -2.91 -4.44
C LEU A 591 20.47 -1.43 -4.69
N GLY A 592 21.41 -1.14 -5.60
CA GLY A 592 21.89 0.23 -5.87
C GLY A 592 21.87 0.67 -7.34
N ARG A 593 21.67 -0.24 -8.30
CA ARG A 593 21.54 0.07 -9.73
C ARG A 593 20.57 -0.89 -10.40
N ARG A 594 19.48 -0.38 -10.98
CA ARG A 594 18.39 -1.18 -11.58
C ARG A 594 17.57 -0.39 -12.61
N PRO A 595 16.70 -1.04 -13.42
CA PRO A 595 15.85 -0.33 -14.38
C PRO A 595 14.83 0.57 -13.67
N ALA A 596 14.54 1.74 -14.23
CA ALA A 596 13.54 2.68 -13.72
C ALA A 596 12.19 1.99 -13.43
N VAL A 597 11.70 1.15 -14.35
CA VAL A 597 10.44 0.40 -14.21
C VAL A 597 10.39 -0.49 -12.95
N LEU A 598 11.54 -1.04 -12.52
CA LEU A 598 11.62 -1.81 -11.29
C LEU A 598 11.77 -0.91 -10.05
N ASP A 599 12.46 0.22 -10.18
CA ASP A 599 12.63 1.20 -9.10
C ASP A 599 11.33 1.92 -8.74
N ASP A 600 10.59 2.38 -9.76
CA ASP A 600 9.26 2.96 -9.67
C ASP A 600 8.28 1.96 -9.02
N TRP A 601 8.26 0.71 -9.50
CA TRP A 601 7.38 -0.33 -8.95
C TRP A 601 7.71 -0.67 -7.49
N LEU A 602 8.99 -0.88 -7.15
CA LEU A 602 9.39 -1.15 -5.76
C LEU A 602 9.10 0.03 -4.81
N SER A 603 9.19 1.26 -5.31
CA SER A 603 8.89 2.48 -4.54
C SER A 603 7.38 2.76 -4.46
N GLY A 604 6.61 2.27 -5.43
CA GLY A 604 5.15 2.33 -5.52
C GLY A 604 4.42 1.10 -4.99
N LEU A 605 5.11 0.17 -4.31
CA LEU A 605 4.47 -0.89 -3.52
C LEU A 605 3.81 -0.23 -2.30
N GLU A 606 2.57 0.24 -2.50
CA GLU A 606 1.78 0.94 -1.50
C GLU A 606 1.56 0.11 -0.23
N HIS A 607 1.30 0.82 0.87
CA HIS A 607 0.90 0.24 2.15
C HIS A 607 -0.57 -0.16 2.13
N GLN A 608 -1.00 -0.87 1.09
CA GLN A 608 -2.30 -1.52 1.03
C GLN A 608 -2.32 -2.66 2.05
N HIS A 609 -2.68 -2.33 3.29
CA HIS A 609 -3.01 -3.29 4.32
C HIS A 609 -4.00 -4.31 3.74
N ASP A 610 -3.70 -5.59 3.90
CA ASP A 610 -4.63 -6.65 3.50
C ASP A 610 -6.04 -6.36 4.06
N PRO A 611 -7.11 -6.31 3.25
CA PRO A 611 -8.42 -5.86 3.69
C PRO A 611 -8.99 -6.62 4.89
N VAL A 612 -8.65 -7.91 5.05
CA VAL A 612 -9.04 -8.71 6.22
C VAL A 612 -8.33 -8.20 7.48
N THR A 613 -7.10 -7.72 7.35
CA THR A 613 -6.31 -7.14 8.44
C THR A 613 -6.81 -5.74 8.82
N VAL A 614 -7.18 -4.89 7.85
CA VAL A 614 -7.83 -3.59 8.14
C VAL A 614 -9.14 -3.81 8.87
N LEU A 615 -10.00 -4.67 8.33
CA LEU A 615 -11.32 -4.93 8.89
C LEU A 615 -11.23 -5.58 10.28
N ALA A 616 -10.28 -6.51 10.50
CA ALA A 616 -10.03 -7.06 11.82
C ALA A 616 -9.51 -6.01 12.81
N ALA A 617 -8.63 -5.08 12.38
CA ALA A 617 -8.13 -4.01 13.24
C ALA A 617 -9.21 -2.97 13.57
N MET A 618 -10.05 -2.61 12.60
CA MET A 618 -11.26 -1.79 12.79
C MET A 618 -12.21 -2.47 13.77
N ALA A 619 -12.61 -3.72 13.50
CA ALA A 619 -13.50 -4.49 14.34
C ALA A 619 -13.00 -4.61 15.79
N THR A 620 -11.70 -4.90 15.98
CA THR A 620 -11.05 -4.92 17.29
C THR A 620 -11.07 -3.56 18.00
N THR A 621 -11.01 -2.44 17.26
CA THR A 621 -11.04 -1.08 17.84
C THR A 621 -12.40 -0.72 18.41
N TYR A 622 -13.48 -1.30 17.87
CA TYR A 622 -14.87 -1.00 18.22
C TYR A 622 -15.62 -2.19 18.82
N GLY A 623 -14.92 -3.19 19.36
CA GLY A 623 -15.55 -4.35 20.00
C GLY A 623 -16.52 -5.13 19.11
N ILE A 624 -16.25 -5.18 17.80
CA ILE A 624 -17.06 -5.91 16.81
C ILE A 624 -16.50 -7.33 16.66
N ASP A 625 -17.25 -8.32 17.15
CA ASP A 625 -16.99 -9.73 16.85
C ASP A 625 -17.24 -10.00 15.36
N HIS A 626 -16.36 -10.77 14.72
CA HIS A 626 -16.52 -11.12 13.31
C HIS A 626 -16.16 -12.58 13.01
N GLU A 627 -17.00 -13.25 12.21
CA GLU A 627 -16.83 -14.64 11.80
C GLU A 627 -17.04 -14.78 10.28
N TYR A 628 -16.25 -15.64 9.63
CA TYR A 628 -16.40 -15.93 8.19
C TYR A 628 -16.94 -17.35 7.97
N THR A 629 -18.15 -17.44 7.43
CA THR A 629 -18.71 -18.68 6.87
C THR A 629 -18.42 -18.76 5.36
N TYR A 630 -18.38 -19.98 4.82
CA TYR A 630 -18.00 -20.21 3.42
C TYR A 630 -18.92 -21.22 2.76
N ASP A 631 -19.62 -20.78 1.72
CA ASP A 631 -20.35 -21.66 0.82
C ASP A 631 -19.39 -22.17 -0.26
N VAL A 632 -19.50 -23.46 -0.59
CA VAL A 632 -18.63 -24.13 -1.57
C VAL A 632 -19.49 -24.65 -2.72
N SER A 633 -19.10 -24.31 -3.94
CA SER A 633 -19.79 -24.72 -5.17
C SER A 633 -18.80 -25.19 -6.24
N GLY A 634 -19.30 -25.83 -7.31
CA GLY A 634 -18.47 -26.44 -8.35
C GLY A 634 -17.99 -27.86 -8.02
N PRO A 635 -17.37 -28.57 -8.99
CA PRO A 635 -16.85 -29.92 -8.81
C PRO A 635 -15.55 -29.93 -7.99
N ASP A 636 -15.14 -31.09 -7.48
CA ASP A 636 -14.02 -31.17 -6.51
C ASP A 636 -12.68 -30.58 -6.96
N HIS A 637 -12.44 -30.50 -8.26
CA HIS A 637 -11.23 -29.98 -8.89
C HIS A 637 -11.34 -28.50 -9.35
N LEU A 638 -12.51 -27.88 -9.20
CA LEU A 638 -12.81 -26.49 -9.58
C LEU A 638 -13.80 -25.88 -8.56
N LYS A 639 -13.39 -25.87 -7.29
CA LYS A 639 -14.21 -25.36 -6.18
C LYS A 639 -14.20 -23.83 -6.16
N SER A 640 -15.38 -23.25 -6.28
CA SER A 640 -15.66 -21.82 -6.06
C SER A 640 -16.12 -21.60 -4.63
N PHE A 641 -15.46 -20.69 -3.91
CA PHE A 641 -15.79 -20.32 -2.54
C PHE A 641 -16.49 -18.95 -2.50
N THR A 642 -17.69 -18.88 -1.94
CA THR A 642 -18.33 -17.61 -1.56
C THR A 642 -18.14 -17.39 -0.07
N ALA A 643 -17.67 -16.20 0.34
CA ALA A 643 -17.39 -15.89 1.74
C ALA A 643 -18.44 -14.92 2.30
N THR A 644 -19.12 -15.32 3.37
CA THR A 644 -20.03 -14.47 4.13
C THR A 644 -19.35 -14.09 5.44
N ILE A 645 -19.28 -12.78 5.73
CA ILE A 645 -18.87 -12.28 7.04
C ILE A 645 -20.11 -11.98 7.89
N GLY A 646 -20.18 -12.58 9.07
CA GLY A 646 -21.07 -12.14 10.14
C GLY A 646 -20.35 -11.14 11.03
N LEU A 647 -20.96 -9.98 11.25
CA LEU A 647 -20.48 -8.94 12.16
C LEU A 647 -21.45 -8.84 13.34
N ARG A 648 -20.94 -8.68 14.55
CA ARG A 648 -21.73 -8.46 15.77
C ARG A 648 -21.10 -7.35 16.60
N ASP A 649 -21.88 -6.36 17.00
CA ASP A 649 -21.40 -5.23 17.79
C ASP A 649 -21.55 -5.40 19.31
N ALA A 650 -21.05 -4.43 20.07
CA ALA A 650 -21.10 -4.40 21.53
C ALA A 650 -22.51 -4.32 22.13
N ARG A 651 -23.52 -3.85 21.38
CA ARG A 651 -24.95 -3.93 21.77
C ARG A 651 -25.59 -5.29 21.37
N GLY A 652 -24.83 -6.20 20.76
CA GLY A 652 -25.27 -7.52 20.33
C GLY A 652 -26.08 -7.55 19.03
N ARG A 653 -26.16 -6.43 18.29
CA ARG A 653 -26.80 -6.40 16.97
C ARG A 653 -25.93 -7.17 15.98
N VAL A 654 -26.54 -7.84 15.00
CA VAL A 654 -25.82 -8.70 14.04
C VAL A 654 -26.16 -8.31 12.61
N HIS A 655 -25.13 -8.07 11.79
CA HIS A 655 -25.25 -7.92 10.34
C HIS A 655 -24.53 -9.07 9.62
N ARG A 656 -24.88 -9.33 8.35
CA ARG A 656 -24.15 -10.27 7.48
C ARG A 656 -23.91 -9.64 6.12
N TRP A 657 -22.69 -9.72 5.62
CA TRP A 657 -22.32 -9.32 4.26
C TRP A 657 -21.76 -10.50 3.48
N THR A 658 -22.11 -10.61 2.20
CA THR A 658 -21.70 -11.72 1.33
C THR A 658 -21.27 -11.18 -0.03
N GLU A 659 -19.96 -11.11 -0.26
CA GLU A 659 -19.43 -10.74 -1.57
C GLU A 659 -19.38 -11.98 -2.49
N ARG A 660 -19.79 -11.81 -3.76
CA ARG A 660 -19.80 -12.88 -4.76
C ARG A 660 -18.86 -12.55 -5.92
N LEU A 661 -17.58 -12.90 -5.74
CA LEU A 661 -16.62 -12.92 -6.83
C LEU A 661 -17.08 -13.88 -7.95
N PRO A 662 -17.01 -13.48 -9.23
CA PRO A 662 -17.28 -14.37 -10.35
C PRO A 662 -16.14 -15.37 -10.58
N GLY A 663 -16.42 -16.43 -11.35
CA GLY A 663 -15.45 -17.49 -11.64
C GLY A 663 -15.37 -18.56 -10.54
N THR A 664 -14.15 -19.03 -10.26
CA THR A 664 -13.84 -20.02 -9.22
C THR A 664 -12.87 -19.50 -8.17
N PRO A 665 -13.24 -18.44 -7.42
CA PRO A 665 -12.41 -17.86 -6.37
C PRO A 665 -12.01 -18.89 -5.30
N GLY A 666 -10.74 -18.85 -4.90
CA GLY A 666 -10.21 -19.58 -3.77
C GLY A 666 -10.70 -19.02 -2.42
N LYS A 667 -10.65 -19.85 -1.37
CA LYS A 667 -11.05 -19.46 0.00
C LYS A 667 -10.37 -18.16 0.50
N PRO A 668 -9.08 -17.88 0.23
CA PRO A 668 -8.44 -16.62 0.63
C PRO A 668 -8.94 -15.40 -0.17
N GLU A 669 -9.11 -15.55 -1.48
CA GLU A 669 -9.58 -14.49 -2.39
C GLU A 669 -10.98 -14.02 -2.00
N ALA A 670 -11.90 -14.98 -1.81
CA ALA A 670 -13.25 -14.70 -1.32
C ALA A 670 -13.22 -13.97 0.03
N LYS A 671 -12.34 -14.37 0.97
CA LYS A 671 -12.20 -13.69 2.26
C LYS A 671 -11.74 -12.24 2.11
N LYS A 672 -10.74 -11.99 1.25
CA LYS A 672 -10.20 -10.65 0.95
C LYS A 672 -11.27 -9.76 0.31
N ALA A 673 -11.99 -10.25 -0.70
CA ALA A 673 -13.03 -9.49 -1.39
C ALA A 673 -14.20 -9.13 -0.46
N THR A 674 -14.69 -10.06 0.36
CA THR A 674 -15.74 -9.77 1.35
C THR A 674 -15.26 -8.76 2.40
N ALA A 675 -13.98 -8.76 2.77
CA ALA A 675 -13.44 -7.73 3.65
C ALA A 675 -13.32 -6.36 2.96
N ALA A 676 -12.83 -6.33 1.72
CA ALA A 676 -12.70 -5.12 0.91
C ALA A 676 -14.06 -4.45 0.67
N ALA A 677 -15.10 -5.22 0.34
CA ALA A 677 -16.45 -4.70 0.12
C ALA A 677 -17.04 -4.00 1.36
N VAL A 678 -16.83 -4.55 2.57
CA VAL A 678 -17.27 -3.92 3.82
C VAL A 678 -16.53 -2.59 4.08
N LEU A 679 -15.26 -2.49 3.70
CA LEU A 679 -14.46 -1.27 3.84
C LEU A 679 -14.77 -0.22 2.76
N ASP A 680 -14.97 -0.64 1.50
CA ASP A 680 -15.49 0.17 0.38
C ASP A 680 -16.79 0.88 0.81
N ILE A 681 -17.71 0.13 1.42
CA ILE A 681 -19.01 0.64 1.88
C ILE A 681 -18.84 1.63 3.03
N LEU A 682 -18.00 1.32 4.03
CA LEU A 682 -17.71 2.23 5.14
C LEU A 682 -17.05 3.54 4.68
N ALA A 683 -16.18 3.47 3.68
CA ALA A 683 -15.48 4.60 3.10
C ALA A 683 -16.31 5.38 2.06
N THR A 684 -17.62 5.08 1.89
CA THR A 684 -18.48 5.80 0.95
C THR A 684 -18.59 7.27 1.34
N PRO A 685 -18.22 8.23 0.46
CA PRO A 685 -18.32 9.65 0.77
C PRO A 685 -19.78 10.05 1.04
N VAL A 686 -20.02 10.66 2.20
CA VAL A 686 -21.39 11.01 2.66
C VAL A 686 -22.05 12.12 1.80
N ASN A 687 -21.31 12.71 0.86
CA ASN A 687 -21.75 13.76 -0.05
C ASN A 687 -22.72 13.25 -1.13
N GLY A 688 -24.00 13.03 -0.77
CA GLY A 688 -25.11 12.73 -1.69
C GLY A 688 -25.15 11.30 -2.26
N VAL A 689 -23.99 10.63 -2.37
CA VAL A 689 -23.90 9.23 -2.84
C VAL A 689 -24.60 8.25 -1.89
N VAL A 690 -24.77 8.61 -0.61
CA VAL A 690 -25.47 7.80 0.39
C VAL A 690 -26.96 7.62 0.07
N ASP A 691 -27.60 8.57 -0.63
CA ASP A 691 -28.98 8.44 -1.09
C ASP A 691 -29.10 7.57 -2.36
N ASP A 692 -28.02 7.46 -3.13
CA ASP A 692 -27.88 6.55 -4.28
C ASP A 692 -27.50 5.10 -3.85
N LEU A 693 -27.03 4.88 -2.61
CA LEU A 693 -26.63 3.53 -2.14
C LEU A 693 -27.79 2.51 -2.19
N PRO A 694 -27.56 1.29 -2.71
CA PRO A 694 -28.49 0.17 -2.57
C PRO A 694 -28.85 -0.11 -1.11
N THR A 695 -30.10 -0.48 -0.82
CA THR A 695 -30.58 -0.71 0.55
C THR A 695 -29.66 -1.63 1.39
N PRO A 696 -29.14 -2.77 0.88
CA PRO A 696 -28.25 -3.63 1.67
C PRO A 696 -26.92 -2.97 2.04
N GLU A 697 -26.39 -2.09 1.18
CA GLU A 697 -25.14 -1.35 1.43
C GLU A 697 -25.39 -0.23 2.45
N ARG A 698 -26.53 0.46 2.34
CA ARG A 698 -26.99 1.44 3.34
C ARG A 698 -27.25 0.80 4.70
N ASP A 699 -27.89 -0.36 4.75
CA ASP A 699 -28.17 -1.10 5.99
C ASP A 699 -26.86 -1.55 6.68
N LEU A 700 -25.86 -1.99 5.90
CA LEU A 700 -24.52 -2.28 6.41
C LEU A 700 -23.82 -1.00 6.92
N LEU A 701 -23.87 0.10 6.18
CA LEU A 701 -23.26 1.38 6.59
C LEU A 701 -23.88 1.90 7.90
N VAL A 702 -25.22 1.86 8.03
CA VAL A 702 -25.96 2.18 9.26
C VAL A 702 -25.53 1.28 10.43
N PHE A 703 -25.37 -0.03 10.19
CA PHE A 703 -24.86 -0.95 11.20
C PHE A 703 -23.42 -0.60 11.62
N LEU A 704 -22.51 -0.35 10.67
CA LEU A 704 -21.10 -0.07 10.95
C LEU A 704 -20.93 1.24 11.73
N LEU A 705 -21.58 2.34 11.30
CA LEU A 705 -21.51 3.63 12.00
C LEU A 705 -22.04 3.52 13.44
N ARG A 706 -23.17 2.83 13.65
CA ARG A 706 -23.70 2.57 15.00
C ARG A 706 -22.79 1.67 15.83
N ALA A 707 -22.16 0.66 15.21
CA ALA A 707 -21.20 -0.20 15.88
C ALA A 707 -19.91 0.55 16.28
N GLN A 708 -19.44 1.50 15.46
CA GLN A 708 -18.31 2.37 15.79
C GLN A 708 -18.63 3.28 16.99
N LEU A 709 -19.83 3.88 17.02
CA LEU A 709 -20.26 4.74 18.13
C LEU A 709 -20.44 3.95 19.44
N ASP A 710 -21.19 2.85 19.38
CA ASP A 710 -21.51 2.03 20.56
C ASP A 710 -20.32 1.21 21.09
N GLY A 711 -19.39 0.87 20.21
CA GLY A 711 -18.17 0.14 20.52
C GLY A 711 -17.01 1.01 20.99
N LEU A 712 -17.15 2.35 21.01
CA LEU A 712 -16.07 3.27 21.36
C LEU A 712 -15.80 3.26 22.86
N GLY A 713 -14.87 2.42 23.29
CA GLY A 713 -14.22 2.50 24.60
C GLY A 713 -13.24 3.68 24.68
N ARG A 714 -12.31 3.65 25.65
CA ARG A 714 -11.20 4.62 25.72
C ARG A 714 -10.03 4.17 24.83
N PRO A 715 -9.77 4.79 23.66
CA PRO A 715 -8.70 4.35 22.77
C PRO A 715 -7.32 4.70 23.33
N THR A 716 -6.42 3.70 23.30
CA THR A 716 -4.98 3.91 23.49
C THR A 716 -4.42 4.85 22.42
N GLU A 717 -3.24 5.42 22.66
CA GLU A 717 -2.56 6.32 21.72
C GLU A 717 -2.40 5.71 20.31
N ARG A 718 -1.95 4.44 20.23
CA ARG A 718 -1.87 3.68 18.97
C ARG A 718 -3.23 3.45 18.30
N GLN A 719 -4.32 3.37 19.06
CA GLN A 719 -5.66 3.32 18.49
C GLN A 719 -6.09 4.69 17.96
N ARG A 720 -5.88 5.78 18.71
CA ARG A 720 -6.19 7.15 18.23
C ARG A 720 -5.43 7.49 16.94
N ALA A 721 -4.14 7.18 16.86
CA ALA A 721 -3.33 7.40 15.67
C ALA A 721 -3.88 6.63 14.45
N ARG A 722 -4.22 5.34 14.61
CA ARG A 722 -4.87 4.54 13.55
C ARG A 722 -6.26 5.06 13.17
N MET A 723 -7.04 5.57 14.13
CA MET A 723 -8.38 6.12 13.87
C MET A 723 -8.30 7.40 13.04
N LEU A 724 -7.43 8.32 13.44
CA LEU A 724 -7.10 9.53 12.68
C LEU A 724 -6.63 9.20 11.26
N THR A 725 -5.72 8.23 11.11
CA THR A 725 -5.17 7.80 9.80
C THR A 725 -6.25 7.23 8.87
N ARG A 726 -7.40 6.77 9.40
CA ARG A 726 -8.54 6.27 8.62
C ARG A 726 -9.66 7.29 8.40
N GLY A 727 -9.60 8.48 9.00
CA GLY A 727 -10.74 9.40 9.09
C GLY A 727 -11.93 8.83 9.87
N ASP A 728 -11.66 7.90 10.81
CA ASP A 728 -12.72 7.27 11.61
C ASP A 728 -13.55 8.34 12.34
N LEU A 729 -14.88 8.29 12.17
CA LEU A 729 -15.82 9.23 12.77
C LEU A 729 -15.49 10.73 12.48
N GLY A 730 -14.90 11.04 11.31
CA GLY A 730 -14.59 12.43 10.93
C GLY A 730 -13.44 13.07 11.71
N THR A 731 -12.60 12.26 12.36
CA THR A 731 -11.43 12.73 13.12
C THR A 731 -10.38 13.42 12.24
N ASP A 732 -10.27 13.03 10.97
CA ASP A 732 -9.45 13.70 9.96
C ASP A 732 -9.95 15.13 9.69
N LEU A 733 -11.25 15.29 9.39
CA LEU A 733 -11.87 16.58 9.06
C LEU A 733 -11.71 17.61 10.19
N LEU A 734 -11.83 17.17 11.45
CA LEU A 734 -11.57 18.01 12.63
C LEU A 734 -10.10 18.44 12.73
N THR A 735 -9.14 17.58 12.39
CA THR A 735 -7.70 17.89 12.51
C THR A 735 -7.12 18.66 11.33
N THR A 736 -7.75 18.60 10.15
CA THR A 736 -7.38 19.45 9.00
C THR A 736 -7.92 20.87 9.11
N GLY A 737 -8.79 21.15 10.09
CA GLY A 737 -9.41 22.46 10.32
C GLY A 737 -10.64 22.74 9.45
N ASP A 738 -11.04 21.81 8.58
CA ASP A 738 -12.17 21.96 7.65
C ASP A 738 -13.50 21.72 8.39
N SER A 739 -13.87 22.69 9.24
CA SER A 739 -15.07 22.63 10.07
C SER A 739 -16.35 22.63 9.24
N GLU A 740 -16.35 23.22 8.04
CA GLU A 740 -17.47 23.10 7.09
C GLU A 740 -17.65 21.65 6.62
N ALA A 741 -16.57 20.98 6.20
CA ALA A 741 -16.63 19.57 5.83
C ALA A 741 -17.05 18.67 7.00
N PHE A 742 -16.57 18.94 8.23
CA PHE A 742 -16.99 18.20 9.42
C PHE A 742 -18.49 18.39 9.74
N LEU A 743 -18.99 19.63 9.75
CA LEU A 743 -20.41 19.91 9.98
C LEU A 743 -21.29 19.28 8.89
N ALA A 744 -20.87 19.39 7.63
CA ALA A 744 -21.56 18.79 6.48
C ALA A 744 -21.45 17.24 6.45
N TRP A 745 -20.45 16.65 7.09
CA TRP A 745 -20.39 15.20 7.36
C TRP A 745 -21.40 14.81 8.45
N ALA A 746 -21.38 15.50 9.60
CA ALA A 746 -22.20 15.18 10.76
C ALA A 746 -23.71 15.28 10.49
N GLU A 747 -24.17 16.32 9.78
CA GLU A 747 -25.58 16.48 9.40
C GLU A 747 -26.06 15.45 8.36
N ARG A 748 -25.14 14.81 7.61
CA ARG A 748 -25.49 13.72 6.68
C ARG A 748 -25.39 12.33 7.33
N VAL A 749 -24.62 12.18 8.41
CA VAL A 749 -24.64 10.99 9.28
C VAL A 749 -25.90 10.95 10.16
N ARG A 750 -26.41 12.10 10.61
CA ARG A 750 -27.64 12.27 11.39
C ARG A 750 -28.84 11.40 10.93
N PRO A 751 -29.29 11.41 9.66
CA PRO A 751 -30.41 10.56 9.21
C PRO A 751 -30.11 9.05 9.24
N LEU A 752 -28.85 8.64 9.13
CA LEU A 752 -28.44 7.23 9.22
C LEU A 752 -28.50 6.71 10.66
N LEU A 753 -28.21 7.57 11.64
CA LEU A 753 -28.28 7.23 13.06
C LEU A 753 -29.72 7.21 13.59
N GLY A 754 -30.58 8.11 13.10
CA GLY A 754 -32.00 8.19 13.45
C GLY A 754 -32.30 9.10 14.66
N PRO A 755 -33.60 9.32 14.97
CA PRO A 755 -34.02 10.38 15.89
C PRO A 755 -33.89 10.05 17.39
N ASP A 756 -33.90 8.77 17.78
CA ASP A 756 -34.08 8.38 19.19
C ASP A 756 -32.76 8.13 19.97
N ASP A 757 -31.64 7.91 19.29
CA ASP A 757 -30.34 7.53 19.91
C ASP A 757 -29.37 8.74 19.88
N THR A 758 -29.82 9.90 20.39
CA THR A 758 -29.13 11.21 20.29
C THR A 758 -27.97 11.41 21.27
N ALA A 759 -27.76 10.48 22.21
CA ALA A 759 -26.74 10.61 23.25
C ALA A 759 -25.34 10.25 22.71
N VAL A 760 -24.58 11.25 22.25
CA VAL A 760 -23.17 11.05 21.85
C VAL A 760 -22.36 10.47 23.03
N PRO A 761 -21.68 9.33 22.84
CA PRO A 761 -20.84 8.72 23.86
C PRO A 761 -19.77 9.68 24.37
N GLU A 762 -19.54 9.70 25.69
CA GLU A 762 -18.51 10.56 26.28
C GLU A 762 -17.10 10.17 25.80
N ALA A 763 -16.90 8.91 25.42
CA ALA A 763 -15.69 8.45 24.77
C ALA A 763 -15.43 9.10 23.40
N LEU A 764 -16.46 9.62 22.71
CA LEU A 764 -16.30 10.36 21.45
C LEU A 764 -15.84 11.80 21.70
N ARG A 765 -16.38 12.48 22.73
CA ARG A 765 -15.84 13.77 23.20
C ARG A 765 -14.39 13.62 23.66
N GLU A 766 -14.10 12.56 24.42
CA GLU A 766 -12.74 12.24 24.86
C GLU A 766 -11.81 11.92 23.68
N LEU A 767 -12.29 11.24 22.63
CA LEU A 767 -11.56 10.97 21.39
C LEU A 767 -11.24 12.27 20.64
N TYR A 768 -12.25 13.05 20.24
CA TYR A 768 -12.06 14.26 19.44
C TYR A 768 -11.09 15.22 20.12
N ARG A 769 -11.31 15.50 21.41
CA ARG A 769 -10.42 16.38 22.19
C ARG A 769 -8.99 15.84 22.22
N LYS A 770 -8.78 14.56 22.49
CA LYS A 770 -7.43 13.97 22.52
C LYS A 770 -6.76 13.96 21.15
N VAL A 771 -7.49 13.68 20.07
CA VAL A 771 -6.95 13.71 18.71
C VAL A 771 -6.54 15.13 18.30
N LEU A 772 -7.29 16.15 18.72
CA LEU A 772 -6.95 17.56 18.53
C LEU A 772 -5.76 17.99 19.42
N ASP A 773 -5.73 17.60 20.70
CA ASP A 773 -4.58 17.82 21.60
C ASP A 773 -3.30 17.17 21.02
N ASP A 774 -3.40 15.91 20.58
CA ASP A 774 -2.29 15.12 20.02
C ASP A 774 -1.74 15.74 18.72
N THR A 775 -2.60 16.23 17.83
CA THR A 775 -2.21 16.81 16.52
C THR A 775 -1.76 18.27 16.60
N ARG A 776 -2.39 19.10 17.43
CA ARG A 776 -2.03 20.52 17.61
C ARG A 776 -0.74 20.70 18.43
N ILE A 777 -0.62 20.03 19.58
CA ILE A 777 0.45 20.28 20.57
C ILE A 777 1.16 19.02 21.13
N GLY A 778 0.66 17.82 20.80
CA GLY A 778 1.21 16.55 21.25
C GLY A 778 2.62 16.23 20.74
N PRO A 779 3.23 15.11 21.16
CA PRO A 779 4.59 14.72 20.78
C PRO A 779 4.82 14.70 19.27
N GLY A 780 3.85 14.19 18.51
CA GLY A 780 3.88 14.09 17.05
C GLY A 780 3.23 15.27 16.30
N SER A 781 3.00 16.42 16.94
CA SER A 781 2.44 17.59 16.25
C SER A 781 3.41 18.21 15.25
N LEU A 782 2.86 18.90 14.24
CA LEU A 782 3.69 19.68 13.31
C LEU A 782 4.47 20.78 14.06
N LEU A 783 3.83 21.41 15.06
CA LEU A 783 4.41 22.41 15.96
C LEU A 783 5.67 21.90 16.68
N ARG A 784 5.65 20.66 17.18
CA ARG A 784 6.83 20.07 17.82
C ARG A 784 7.90 19.68 16.82
N ARG A 785 7.54 19.07 15.67
CA ARG A 785 8.51 18.71 14.63
C ARG A 785 9.28 19.93 14.11
N MET A 786 8.57 21.02 13.80
CA MET A 786 9.20 22.25 13.27
C MET A 786 10.06 22.97 14.32
N ALA A 787 9.66 22.96 15.59
CA ALA A 787 10.47 23.50 16.68
C ALA A 787 11.69 22.63 17.05
N ALA A 788 11.64 21.33 16.78
CA ALA A 788 12.72 20.36 17.03
C ALA A 788 13.58 20.08 15.79
N ASP A 789 13.35 20.80 14.68
CA ASP A 789 14.16 20.71 13.46
C ASP A 789 15.64 20.96 13.82
N PRO A 790 16.58 20.04 13.50
CA PRO A 790 17.98 20.16 13.87
C PRO A 790 18.82 20.99 12.88
N GLY A 791 18.28 21.36 11.71
CA GLY A 791 19.05 21.96 10.62
C GLY A 791 19.58 23.36 10.94
N LEU A 792 20.79 23.68 10.47
CA LEU A 792 21.43 24.98 10.66
C LEU A 792 21.27 25.91 9.43
N ASP A 793 20.57 25.46 8.39
CA ASP A 793 20.20 26.29 7.25
C ASP A 793 19.08 27.29 7.59
N ALA A 794 18.89 28.26 6.70
CA ALA A 794 17.94 29.34 6.89
C ALA A 794 16.47 28.87 6.92
N ALA A 795 16.12 27.78 6.22
CA ALA A 795 14.75 27.26 6.22
C ALA A 795 14.44 26.54 7.55
N SER A 796 15.38 25.76 8.10
CA SER A 796 15.25 25.20 9.46
C SER A 796 15.19 26.29 10.54
N VAL A 797 15.91 27.41 10.38
CA VAL A 797 15.77 28.58 11.27
C VAL A 797 14.37 29.19 11.16
N VAL A 798 13.84 29.39 9.95
CA VAL A 798 12.46 29.88 9.72
C VAL A 798 11.42 28.94 10.32
N ARG A 799 11.55 27.60 10.16
CA ARG A 799 10.60 26.64 10.73
C ARG A 799 10.56 26.66 12.25
N ARG A 800 11.71 26.79 12.93
CA ARG A 800 11.76 26.97 14.39
C ARG A 800 11.12 28.31 14.81
N ASN A 801 11.46 29.39 14.11
CA ASN A 801 10.90 30.72 14.36
C ASN A 801 9.36 30.73 14.19
N ALA A 802 8.84 30.05 13.16
CA ALA A 802 7.41 29.91 12.90
C ALA A 802 6.71 29.13 14.03
N ALA A 803 7.33 28.04 14.49
CA ALA A 803 6.81 27.29 15.63
C ALA A 803 6.80 28.11 16.94
N ASP A 804 7.79 28.97 17.16
CA ASP A 804 7.80 29.88 18.32
C ASP A 804 6.80 31.04 18.17
N ALA A 805 6.53 31.53 16.95
CA ALA A 805 5.45 32.49 16.69
C ALA A 805 4.06 31.86 16.96
N VAL A 806 3.80 30.68 16.41
CA VAL A 806 2.53 29.96 16.63
C VAL A 806 2.35 29.54 18.09
N ARG A 807 3.44 29.21 18.82
CA ARG A 807 3.41 29.04 20.29
C ARG A 807 3.00 30.32 21.02
N ARG A 808 3.50 31.49 20.61
CA ARG A 808 3.12 32.77 21.23
C ARG A 808 1.67 33.13 20.92
N ALA A 809 1.19 32.96 19.69
CA ALA A 809 -0.22 33.10 19.33
C ALA A 809 -1.14 32.19 20.17
N LEU A 810 -0.69 30.96 20.46
CA LEU A 810 -1.44 29.99 21.27
C LEU A 810 -1.42 30.32 22.78
N SER A 811 -0.31 30.84 23.30
CA SER A 811 -0.12 31.08 24.75
C SER A 811 -0.37 32.53 25.19
N SER A 812 -0.48 33.45 24.24
CA SER A 812 -0.71 34.87 24.45
C SER A 812 -2.02 35.25 23.77
N GLY A 813 -3.12 35.25 24.53
CA GLY A 813 -4.13 36.27 24.28
C GLY A 813 -3.50 37.62 24.65
N PRO A 814 -3.36 38.58 23.74
CA PRO A 814 -2.85 39.91 24.09
C PRO A 814 -3.78 40.57 25.13
N GLN A 815 -3.28 41.56 25.87
CA GLN A 815 -4.12 42.35 26.79
C GLN A 815 -5.11 43.29 26.07
N ALA A 816 -5.05 43.33 24.73
CA ALA A 816 -6.03 43.96 23.84
C ALA A 816 -7.45 43.43 24.07
N ALA A 817 -8.44 44.32 24.11
CA ALA A 817 -9.85 43.95 24.26
C ALA A 817 -10.54 43.64 22.92
N SER A 818 -9.92 44.03 21.80
CA SER A 818 -10.51 43.93 20.46
C SER A 818 -9.46 43.81 19.34
N VAL A 819 -9.92 43.42 18.15
CA VAL A 819 -9.15 43.44 16.89
C VAL A 819 -8.55 44.81 16.62
N ARG A 820 -9.28 45.89 16.94
CA ARG A 820 -8.82 47.26 16.71
C ARG A 820 -7.63 47.63 17.58
N ASP A 821 -7.60 47.17 18.84
CA ASP A 821 -6.49 47.47 19.74
C ASP A 821 -5.20 46.81 19.26
N VAL A 822 -5.27 45.52 18.86
CA VAL A 822 -4.14 44.79 18.25
C VAL A 822 -3.59 45.53 17.03
N VAL A 823 -4.46 45.90 16.08
CA VAL A 823 -4.05 46.61 14.85
C VAL A 823 -3.49 48.00 15.16
N GLN A 824 -4.00 48.71 16.17
CA GLN A 824 -3.53 50.06 16.53
C GLN A 824 -2.19 50.05 17.27
N ASP A 825 -1.95 49.07 18.15
CA ASP A 825 -0.69 48.93 18.85
C ASP A 825 0.41 48.40 17.90
N TRP A 826 0.10 47.38 17.08
CA TRP A 826 0.98 46.92 15.98
C TRP A 826 1.37 48.08 15.04
N TRP A 827 0.39 48.87 14.58
CA TRP A 827 0.65 49.99 13.67
C TRP A 827 1.54 51.06 14.31
N ARG A 828 1.36 51.34 15.62
CA ARG A 828 2.17 52.33 16.34
C ARG A 828 3.65 51.94 16.37
N ASP A 829 3.93 50.66 16.53
CA ASP A 829 5.29 50.14 16.64
C ASP A 829 5.95 49.90 15.27
N GLN A 830 5.18 49.58 14.23
CA GLN A 830 5.71 49.26 12.89
C GLN A 830 5.76 50.44 11.91
N ALA A 831 4.85 51.41 11.99
CA ALA A 831 4.82 52.58 11.10
C ALA A 831 6.10 53.46 11.10
N PRO A 832 6.96 53.47 12.14
CA PRO A 832 8.27 54.12 12.06
C PRO A 832 9.32 53.37 11.23
N ALA A 833 9.13 52.06 10.98
CA ALA A 833 10.12 51.16 10.39
C ALA A 833 9.73 50.65 8.98
N THR A 834 8.44 50.47 8.71
CA THR A 834 7.93 50.00 7.41
C THR A 834 6.88 50.94 6.85
N GLY A 835 6.72 50.94 5.52
CA GLY A 835 5.61 51.64 4.88
C GLY A 835 4.30 50.87 5.12
N VAL A 836 3.37 51.41 5.91
CA VAL A 836 2.09 50.74 6.20
C VAL A 836 0.92 51.53 5.61
N THR A 837 -0.01 50.84 4.93
CA THR A 837 -1.37 51.37 4.69
C THR A 837 -2.42 50.45 5.30
N ILE A 838 -3.50 51.02 5.83
CA ILE A 838 -4.60 50.27 6.47
C ILE A 838 -5.93 50.72 5.89
N ARG A 839 -6.80 49.75 5.57
CA ARG A 839 -8.20 49.93 5.21
C ARG A 839 -9.08 49.16 6.19
N ASP A 840 -9.89 49.90 6.95
CA ASP A 840 -10.89 49.38 7.89
C ASP A 840 -12.29 49.70 7.36
N ASP A 841 -12.96 48.66 6.84
CA ASP A 841 -14.36 48.71 6.42
C ASP A 841 -15.26 47.79 7.27
N MET A 842 -14.87 47.51 8.53
CA MET A 842 -15.69 46.80 9.53
C MET A 842 -16.87 47.66 10.05
N ARG A 843 -17.53 48.41 9.16
CA ARG A 843 -18.46 49.51 9.50
C ARG A 843 -19.92 49.08 9.58
N GLN A 844 -20.23 47.83 9.25
CA GLN A 844 -21.61 47.33 9.12
C GLN A 844 -21.90 46.05 9.93
N GLU A 845 -20.88 45.27 10.29
CA GLU A 845 -21.02 44.02 11.06
C GLU A 845 -20.07 43.99 12.26
N VAL A 846 -20.50 43.36 13.36
CA VAL A 846 -19.76 43.31 14.63
C VAL A 846 -19.11 41.94 14.79
N PHE A 847 -17.82 41.85 14.52
CA PHE A 847 -17.03 40.66 14.81
C PHE A 847 -16.67 40.58 16.30
N LEU A 848 -16.92 39.44 16.94
CA LEU A 848 -16.53 39.16 18.32
C LEU A 848 -15.31 38.23 18.36
N PRO A 849 -14.10 38.74 18.63
CA PRO A 849 -12.89 37.93 18.59
C PRO A 849 -12.75 37.05 19.84
N LEU A 850 -12.40 35.77 19.64
CA LEU A 850 -11.86 34.93 20.70
C LEU A 850 -10.42 35.40 21.04
N PRO A 851 -9.92 35.17 22.28
CA PRO A 851 -8.54 35.54 22.65
C PRO A 851 -7.48 34.94 21.72
N VAL A 852 -7.76 33.75 21.17
CA VAL A 852 -6.90 33.05 20.20
C VAL A 852 -6.85 33.75 18.84
N HIS A 853 -7.94 34.41 18.40
CA HIS A 853 -7.96 35.21 17.18
C HIS A 853 -7.07 36.45 17.31
N LEU A 854 -7.06 37.07 18.50
CA LEU A 854 -6.24 38.24 18.77
C LEU A 854 -4.74 37.88 18.79
N GLY A 855 -4.35 36.77 19.42
CA GLY A 855 -2.96 36.28 19.41
C GLY A 855 -2.48 35.84 18.02
N ALA A 856 -3.35 35.22 17.22
CA ALA A 856 -3.03 34.84 15.85
C ALA A 856 -2.91 36.06 14.91
N LEU A 857 -3.76 37.08 15.09
CA LEU A 857 -3.68 38.34 14.36
C LEU A 857 -2.36 39.08 14.65
N ASP A 858 -2.01 39.22 15.93
CA ASP A 858 -0.79 39.91 16.39
C ASP A 858 0.50 39.27 15.84
N GLU A 859 0.64 37.95 15.96
CA GLU A 859 1.79 37.22 15.42
C GLU A 859 1.82 37.20 13.88
N THR A 860 0.67 37.16 13.19
CA THR A 860 0.63 37.21 11.72
C THR A 860 1.03 38.59 11.20
N LEU A 861 0.50 39.66 11.79
CA LEU A 861 0.89 41.04 11.48
C LEU A 861 2.39 41.26 11.73
N THR A 862 2.91 40.76 12.86
CA THR A 862 4.33 40.81 13.21
C THR A 862 5.20 40.02 12.22
N TRP A 863 4.82 38.79 11.88
CA TRP A 863 5.55 37.93 10.93
C TRP A 863 5.69 38.58 9.55
N CYS A 864 4.58 39.10 9.02
CA CYS A 864 4.55 39.80 7.74
C CYS A 864 5.38 41.10 7.77
N SER A 865 5.37 41.82 8.91
CA SER A 865 6.16 43.06 9.08
C SER A 865 7.67 42.79 9.03
N GLU A 866 8.16 41.76 9.73
CA GLU A 866 9.59 41.40 9.71
C GLU A 866 10.06 40.94 8.32
N ALA A 867 9.20 40.27 7.55
CA ALA A 867 9.50 39.87 6.17
C ALA A 867 9.57 41.07 5.21
N VAL A 868 8.70 42.06 5.42
CA VAL A 868 8.67 43.33 4.67
C VAL A 868 9.84 44.26 5.04
N GLU A 869 10.23 44.33 6.32
CA GLU A 869 11.45 45.02 6.78
C GLU A 869 12.69 44.43 6.09
N ALA A 870 12.79 43.10 6.02
CA ALA A 870 13.92 42.42 5.39
C ALA A 870 13.99 42.58 3.85
N ALA A 871 12.91 43.06 3.22
CA ALA A 871 12.81 43.32 1.79
C ALA A 871 12.83 44.83 1.43
N ASP A 872 12.98 45.73 2.42
CA ASP A 872 12.96 47.21 2.27
C ASP A 872 11.72 47.69 1.47
N THR A 873 10.54 47.23 1.90
CA THR A 873 9.28 47.40 1.17
C THR A 873 8.12 47.85 2.08
N ARG A 874 6.88 47.69 1.62
CA ARG A 874 5.65 48.15 2.29
C ARG A 874 4.63 47.01 2.48
N ILE A 875 3.80 47.15 3.51
CA ILE A 875 2.67 46.26 3.81
C ILE A 875 1.34 47.01 3.67
N ASP A 876 0.43 46.46 2.87
CA ASP A 876 -0.93 46.97 2.70
C ASP A 876 -1.90 46.03 3.44
N VAL A 877 -2.65 46.56 4.41
CA VAL A 877 -3.57 45.81 5.28
C VAL A 877 -5.03 46.18 4.98
N GLU A 878 -5.88 45.20 4.73
CA GLU A 878 -7.33 45.41 4.51
C GLU A 878 -8.15 44.47 5.39
N LEU A 879 -9.08 45.03 6.18
CA LEU A 879 -9.97 44.30 7.08
C LEU A 879 -11.43 44.41 6.61
N THR A 880 -12.05 43.26 6.35
CA THR A 880 -13.47 43.14 5.97
C THR A 880 -14.14 42.01 6.77
N VAL A 881 -15.42 42.17 7.09
CA VAL A 881 -16.23 41.08 7.68
C VAL A 881 -17.18 40.57 6.60
N GLN A 882 -17.28 39.24 6.46
CA GLN A 882 -18.17 38.56 5.53
C GLN A 882 -18.71 37.29 6.19
N ASP A 883 -20.02 37.10 6.21
CA ASP A 883 -20.70 35.93 6.79
C ASP A 883 -20.20 35.58 8.21
N GLY A 884 -20.04 36.60 9.07
CA GLY A 884 -19.53 36.47 10.44
C GLY A 884 -18.03 36.16 10.57
N THR A 885 -17.31 35.99 9.46
CA THR A 885 -15.86 35.76 9.43
C THR A 885 -15.10 37.05 9.12
N LEU A 886 -14.19 37.43 10.01
CA LEU A 886 -13.26 38.55 9.79
C LEU A 886 -12.12 38.10 8.87
N HIS A 887 -12.04 38.72 7.70
CA HIS A 887 -10.98 38.55 6.72
C HIS A 887 -9.97 39.70 6.85
N VAL A 888 -8.70 39.35 7.07
CA VAL A 888 -7.56 40.28 7.15
C VAL A 888 -6.59 39.94 6.03
N TRP A 889 -6.54 40.78 5.01
CA TRP A 889 -5.67 40.64 3.85
C TRP A 889 -4.40 41.48 4.03
N LEU A 890 -3.24 40.90 3.76
CA LEU A 890 -1.91 41.47 3.98
C LEU A 890 -1.09 41.36 2.68
N GLY A 891 -1.07 42.43 1.88
CA GLY A 891 -0.28 42.51 0.65
C GLY A 891 1.19 42.86 0.93
N LEU A 892 2.11 42.05 0.39
CA LEU A 892 3.55 42.12 0.68
C LEU A 892 4.36 42.35 -0.62
N ASP A 893 4.42 43.60 -1.09
CA ASP A 893 5.07 43.96 -2.36
C ASP A 893 6.56 43.54 -2.36
N ARG A 894 6.98 42.76 -3.37
CA ARG A 894 8.36 42.24 -3.57
C ARG A 894 8.86 41.20 -2.57
N VAL A 895 8.00 40.63 -1.72
CA VAL A 895 8.34 39.46 -0.91
C VAL A 895 8.00 38.19 -1.69
N ASP A 896 8.85 37.16 -1.66
CA ASP A 896 8.44 35.80 -2.05
C ASP A 896 7.58 35.23 -0.92
N VAL A 897 6.27 35.48 -1.01
CA VAL A 897 5.33 35.20 0.08
C VAL A 897 5.22 33.69 0.33
N ARG A 898 5.37 32.86 -0.70
CA ARG A 898 5.38 31.39 -0.55
C ARG A 898 6.61 30.94 0.23
N ALA A 899 7.80 31.41 -0.13
CA ALA A 899 9.02 31.08 0.60
C ALA A 899 9.05 31.64 2.05
N ALA A 900 8.38 32.78 2.31
CA ALA A 900 8.37 33.44 3.62
C ALA A 900 7.21 33.01 4.56
N CYS A 901 6.07 32.57 4.01
CA CYS A 901 4.85 32.39 4.79
C CYS A 901 4.24 30.99 4.75
N ASP A 902 4.53 30.11 3.77
CA ASP A 902 3.87 28.79 3.66
C ASP A 902 3.98 27.95 4.96
N ASP A 903 5.18 27.86 5.53
CA ASP A 903 5.44 27.08 6.75
C ASP A 903 4.79 27.72 8.00
N PHE A 904 4.74 29.05 8.10
CA PHE A 904 4.06 29.76 9.19
C PHE A 904 2.53 29.64 9.08
N ALA A 905 1.98 29.96 7.92
CA ALA A 905 0.54 29.96 7.66
C ALA A 905 -0.07 28.56 7.83
N ARG A 906 0.58 27.53 7.26
CA ARG A 906 0.20 26.13 7.48
C ARG A 906 0.19 25.78 8.96
N LEU A 907 1.25 26.15 9.68
CA LEU A 907 1.38 25.80 11.09
C LEU A 907 0.37 26.55 11.98
N LEU A 908 0.02 27.80 11.65
CA LEU A 908 -1.00 28.58 12.33
C LEU A 908 -2.35 27.82 12.27
N SER A 909 -2.84 27.50 11.07
CA SER A 909 -4.13 26.80 10.88
C SER A 909 -4.17 25.37 11.40
N HIS A 910 -3.05 24.64 11.37
CA HIS A 910 -3.00 23.29 11.96
C HIS A 910 -2.92 23.31 13.50
N THR A 911 -2.66 24.46 14.13
CA THR A 911 -2.46 24.56 15.60
C THR A 911 -3.60 25.26 16.32
N LEU A 912 -4.14 26.35 15.76
CA LEU A 912 -5.12 27.20 16.43
C LEU A 912 -6.53 26.99 15.84
N PRO A 913 -7.58 26.84 16.66
CA PRO A 913 -8.96 26.73 16.16
C PRO A 913 -9.43 28.02 15.50
N TYR A 914 -10.39 27.90 14.58
CA TYR A 914 -11.10 29.02 13.92
C TYR A 914 -10.22 29.99 13.11
N ILE A 915 -8.99 29.58 12.76
CA ILE A 915 -8.00 30.43 12.10
C ILE A 915 -7.51 29.78 10.81
N ASP A 916 -7.91 30.36 9.68
CA ASP A 916 -7.41 29.99 8.35
C ASP A 916 -6.35 31.01 7.91
N CYS A 917 -5.16 30.54 7.54
CA CYS A 917 -4.07 31.38 7.06
C CYS A 917 -3.63 30.87 5.70
N LEU A 918 -3.95 31.65 4.66
CA LEU A 918 -3.76 31.28 3.26
C LEU A 918 -2.66 32.15 2.62
N VAL A 919 -1.85 31.54 1.76
CA VAL A 919 -0.74 32.22 1.08
C VAL A 919 -1.01 32.29 -0.43
N GLY A 920 -1.21 33.53 -0.90
CA GLY A 920 -1.24 33.88 -2.31
C GLY A 920 0.17 34.03 -2.88
N ASP A 921 0.27 34.56 -4.11
CA ASP A 921 1.57 34.83 -4.73
C ASP A 921 2.18 36.18 -4.27
N ASP A 922 1.34 37.11 -3.79
CA ASP A 922 1.69 38.48 -3.38
C ASP A 922 1.10 38.90 -2.02
N HIS A 923 0.39 38.01 -1.32
CA HIS A 923 -0.33 38.32 -0.07
C HIS A 923 -0.50 37.13 0.87
N VAL A 924 -0.74 37.43 2.15
CA VAL A 924 -1.29 36.51 3.15
C VAL A 924 -2.74 36.90 3.44
N LEU A 925 -3.65 35.93 3.49
CA LEU A 925 -5.04 36.12 3.90
C LEU A 925 -5.29 35.33 5.19
N LEU A 926 -5.50 36.05 6.29
CA LEU A 926 -5.89 35.50 7.58
C LEU A 926 -7.42 35.63 7.73
N ARG A 927 -8.10 34.49 7.94
CA ARG A 927 -9.54 34.41 8.20
C ARG A 927 -9.74 33.99 9.64
N LEU A 928 -10.47 34.81 10.38
CA LEU A 928 -10.80 34.61 11.79
C LEU A 928 -12.30 34.34 11.83
N HIS A 929 -12.68 33.07 11.99
CA HIS A 929 -14.08 32.66 11.94
C HIS A 929 -14.80 33.09 13.22
N GLY A 930 -16.00 33.65 13.09
CA GLY A 930 -16.79 34.10 14.24
C GLY A 930 -17.24 32.94 15.12
N ASP A 931 -17.76 33.26 16.30
CA ASP A 931 -18.54 32.29 17.07
C ASP A 931 -19.73 31.83 16.20
N LEU A 932 -19.98 30.51 16.18
CA LEU A 932 -20.92 29.91 15.24
C LEU A 932 -22.35 30.11 15.75
N ASP A 933 -22.91 31.29 15.48
CA ASP A 933 -24.30 31.68 15.77
C ASP A 933 -25.30 30.86 14.92
N THR A 934 -25.40 29.58 15.29
CA THR A 934 -25.96 28.50 14.49
C THR A 934 -27.23 27.95 15.13
N ALA A 935 -28.18 27.55 14.28
CA ALA A 935 -29.32 26.76 14.74
C ALA A 935 -28.80 25.50 15.46
N PRO A 936 -29.46 25.07 16.56
CA PRO A 936 -28.89 24.11 17.51
C PRO A 936 -28.39 22.84 16.82
N LEU A 937 -27.06 22.68 16.82
CA LEU A 937 -26.35 21.61 16.13
C LEU A 937 -26.84 20.24 16.60
N TYR A 938 -26.94 19.28 15.69
CA TYR A 938 -27.13 17.88 16.07
C TYR A 938 -25.97 17.42 16.97
N SER A 939 -26.24 16.54 17.93
CA SER A 939 -25.33 16.25 19.04
C SER A 939 -23.94 15.74 18.61
N LEU A 940 -23.84 15.05 17.46
CA LEU A 940 -22.56 14.64 16.86
C LEU A 940 -21.73 15.82 16.36
N ALA A 941 -22.38 16.80 15.71
CA ALA A 941 -21.75 18.04 15.27
C ALA A 941 -21.32 18.87 16.48
N ALA A 942 -22.20 19.05 17.46
CA ALA A 942 -21.89 19.73 18.72
C ALA A 942 -20.68 19.10 19.42
N ALA A 943 -20.67 17.78 19.64
CA ALA A 943 -19.56 17.10 20.33
C ALA A 943 -18.19 17.23 19.63
N GLY A 944 -18.16 17.35 18.30
CA GLY A 944 -16.94 17.63 17.53
C GLY A 944 -16.53 19.10 17.62
N MET A 945 -17.48 20.02 17.45
CA MET A 945 -17.22 21.45 17.55
C MET A 945 -16.83 21.86 18.98
N ASP A 946 -17.50 21.38 20.03
CA ASP A 946 -17.14 21.60 21.44
C ASP A 946 -15.66 21.29 21.70
N ALA A 947 -15.17 20.15 21.16
CA ALA A 947 -13.79 19.72 21.26
C ALA A 947 -12.82 20.55 20.38
N TYR A 948 -13.31 21.07 19.25
CA TYR A 948 -12.56 21.98 18.38
C TYR A 948 -12.38 23.38 19.00
N VAL A 949 -13.46 23.91 19.60
CA VAL A 949 -13.52 25.20 20.34
C VAL A 949 -12.62 25.15 21.57
N SER A 950 -12.68 24.06 22.33
CA SER A 950 -12.01 23.89 23.63
C SER A 950 -10.49 23.85 23.47
N GLY A 951 -9.87 25.02 23.41
CA GLY A 951 -8.43 25.18 23.28
C GLY A 951 -7.68 24.48 24.43
N PRO A 952 -6.46 23.97 24.20
CA PRO A 952 -5.72 23.17 25.18
C PRO A 952 -5.38 23.89 26.49
N LEU A 953 -5.59 25.21 26.58
CA LEU A 953 -5.32 26.03 27.75
C LEU A 953 -6.54 26.24 28.68
N ASP A 954 -7.78 26.08 28.21
CA ASP A 954 -8.98 26.26 29.07
C ASP A 954 -9.04 25.21 30.19
N GLN A 955 -8.38 24.07 30.01
CA GLN A 955 -8.18 23.02 31.02
C GLN A 955 -7.45 23.51 32.29
N ARG A 956 -6.98 24.77 32.36
CA ARG A 956 -6.38 25.40 33.55
C ARG A 956 -7.37 26.13 34.47
N ARG A 957 -8.66 26.28 34.10
CA ARG A 957 -9.69 26.78 35.03
C ARG A 957 -10.26 25.62 35.87
N PRO A 958 -10.12 25.62 37.20
CA PRO A 958 -10.78 24.62 38.05
C PRO A 958 -12.30 24.73 37.96
N THR A 959 -12.99 23.59 38.06
CA THR A 959 -14.45 23.53 37.98
C THR A 959 -15.12 24.08 39.25
N GLY A 960 -15.70 25.28 39.12
CA GLY A 960 -16.87 25.72 39.88
C GLY A 960 -16.67 26.16 41.34
N GLU A 961 -16.69 27.47 41.55
CA GLU A 961 -17.47 28.05 42.65
C GLU A 961 -18.61 28.88 42.03
N ALA A 962 -19.83 28.68 42.52
CA ALA A 962 -21.02 29.36 42.01
C ALA A 962 -21.22 30.69 42.75
N ALA A 963 -20.91 31.80 42.10
CA ALA A 963 -21.21 33.15 42.58
C ALA A 963 -22.67 33.50 42.30
N ASP A 964 -23.59 32.94 43.10
CA ASP A 964 -24.99 33.38 43.14
C ASP A 964 -25.15 34.73 43.91
N GLY A 965 -26.33 35.33 43.84
CA GLY A 965 -26.57 36.75 44.13
C GLY A 965 -26.32 37.24 45.58
N PRO A 966 -26.25 38.57 45.77
CA PRO A 966 -25.71 39.17 46.99
C PRO A 966 -26.69 39.30 48.17
N MET A 967 -26.21 38.95 49.36
CA MET A 967 -26.61 39.61 50.62
C MET A 967 -25.36 39.86 51.46
N GLY A 968 -25.22 41.08 51.99
CA GLY A 968 -24.12 41.43 52.90
C GLY A 968 -24.55 41.39 54.36
N VAL A 969 -23.58 41.21 55.28
CA VAL A 969 -23.65 41.68 56.67
C VAL A 969 -22.22 41.89 57.19
N GLN A 970 -21.96 43.13 57.60
CA GLN A 970 -21.10 43.64 58.68
C GLN A 970 -19.65 43.18 58.88
N ASP A 971 -18.87 44.18 59.28
CA ASP A 971 -17.53 44.17 59.86
C ASP A 971 -17.25 43.04 60.87
N GLU A 972 -16.01 42.52 60.88
CA GLU A 972 -15.10 42.80 62.00
C GLU A 972 -13.60 42.63 61.64
N GLN A 973 -12.90 43.77 61.70
CA GLN A 973 -11.49 44.14 61.91
C GLN A 973 -10.30 43.13 61.98
N PRO A 974 -9.04 43.63 61.80
CA PRO A 974 -7.96 42.84 61.19
C PRO A 974 -6.63 42.73 62.00
N TYR A 975 -5.58 42.25 61.31
CA TYR A 975 -4.14 42.20 61.66
C TYR A 975 -3.61 41.01 62.48
N SER A 976 -2.94 40.10 61.77
CA SER A 976 -1.46 40.04 61.79
C SER A 976 -0.93 39.60 60.42
#